data_AF-A0A2U8FEL2-F1
#
_entry.id   AF-A0A2U8FEL2-F1
#
_cell.length_a   1.000
_cell.length_b   1.000
_cell.length_c   1.000
_cell.angle_alpha   90.00
_cell.angle_beta   90.00
_cell.angle_gamma   90.00
#
_symmetry.space_group_name_H-M   'P 1'
#
loop_
_entity.id
_entity.type
_entity.pdbx_description
1 polymer ?
#
loop_
_entity_poly.entity_id
_entity_poly.type
_entity_poly.pdbx_seq_one_letter_code
_entity_poly.pdbx_strand_id
1 'polypeptide(L)'
;MFISKITISNLFAYYGKVEIEFKKVEGKNLYCIYGNNGFGKTSFIRCAKLLFLGAGVKEAEIPNVIQRFAPHIKSTRQLLRGDSKTWAGILNKAATKEGLEDFFISFEGTLGDKSFVLTRAFTNVYGEIEEKLILNLDKEILNDEEAQERIGTILPPNLTEFFFFDGEELGELSNNLRKEFQGKIEEILQIKPLDTLIKQIHNYKDELMTREITSKEQQHALEDKIQDRQKCELDLSHNREKLKSIEHFIEEKSSLITQTQKRIEKLSADSSKEQAELIGEKNELDKELVALKERLKESIKSVIFVSNEALLQDLRAQIQKLQSNNSASDIETLKRLLPEFKAFMNEELENSELFKALDIKSIEEIIDKFPNKLESKGFAHSFITHNMLMPLRESLARLENVGLTQDIKEIKSAKNKLAQVKNYIDELSSDDSTREKQKALKEEVSALESEKSQKEEEKERLKDDLRKLESTKEQLDKEIDSLKQNINTERIDSKLRILESLKTSLIQYREKLNDKLRDELHSLILENYQKLLPNDNIKELSIREDFEITLKDENGELIIVENQSSGQKQILAIAIFWALSKLSNSNLPIIIDTPLSRIDRENRARIIQNYYTSNAQVIILPHSGEMGEREYGYAERYLAQLYKIDNQADRKHATIKRARKEEIL
;
A
#
# COMPACT_ATOMS: atom_id res chain seq x y z
N MET A 1 19.16 2.72 -33.96
CA MET A 1 17.82 3.04 -34.50
C MET A 1 17.52 4.49 -34.18
N PHE A 2 16.87 5.21 -35.08
CA PHE A 2 16.37 6.57 -34.85
C PHE A 2 14.96 6.65 -35.43
N ILE A 3 13.99 7.11 -34.65
CA ILE A 3 12.63 7.36 -35.09
C ILE A 3 12.57 8.81 -35.60
N SER A 4 12.30 9.00 -36.89
CA SER A 4 12.12 10.30 -37.50
C SER A 4 10.67 10.76 -37.51
N LYS A 5 9.69 9.85 -37.49
CA LYS A 5 8.27 10.21 -37.46
C LYS A 5 7.45 9.21 -36.67
N ILE A 6 6.50 9.71 -35.88
CA ILE A 6 5.47 8.92 -35.23
C ILE A 6 4.12 9.43 -35.71
N THR A 7 3.28 8.53 -36.21
CA THR A 7 1.90 8.81 -36.63
C THR A 7 0.95 7.96 -35.81
N ILE A 8 -0.04 8.58 -35.17
CA ILE A 8 -1.11 7.92 -34.43
C ILE A 8 -2.43 8.36 -35.04
N SER A 9 -3.28 7.41 -35.42
CA SER A 9 -4.61 7.68 -35.98
C SER A 9 -5.68 6.96 -35.17
N ASN A 10 -6.62 7.74 -34.61
CA ASN A 10 -7.83 7.24 -33.95
C ASN A 10 -7.61 6.26 -32.77
N LEU A 11 -6.45 6.29 -32.10
CA LEU A 11 -6.14 5.44 -30.94
C LEU A 11 -6.15 6.25 -29.63
N PHE A 12 -6.75 5.67 -28.58
CA PHE A 12 -6.89 6.24 -27.25
C PHE A 12 -7.40 7.70 -27.27
N ALA A 13 -6.56 8.66 -26.87
CA ALA A 13 -6.90 10.08 -26.78
C ALA A 13 -6.65 10.85 -28.10
N TYR A 14 -6.07 10.19 -29.12
CA TYR A 14 -5.74 10.80 -30.40
C TYR A 14 -6.89 10.55 -31.38
N TYR A 15 -7.64 11.60 -31.69
CA TYR A 15 -8.68 11.59 -32.72
C TYR A 15 -8.12 12.16 -34.02
N GLY A 16 -8.47 11.52 -35.14
CA GLY A 16 -7.89 11.83 -36.44
C GLY A 16 -6.40 11.46 -36.50
N LYS A 17 -5.72 11.96 -37.53
CA LYS A 17 -4.30 11.70 -37.77
C LYS A 17 -3.43 12.72 -37.03
N VAL A 18 -2.65 12.23 -36.07
CA VAL A 18 -1.69 13.03 -35.29
C VAL A 18 -0.28 12.60 -35.64
N GLU A 19 0.53 13.54 -36.14
CA GLU A 19 1.89 13.28 -36.63
C GLU A 19 2.92 14.10 -35.84
N ILE A 20 4.05 13.47 -35.54
CA ILE A 20 5.20 14.10 -34.87
C ILE A 20 6.45 13.76 -35.66
N GLU A 21 7.22 14.77 -36.05
CA GLU A 21 8.48 14.60 -36.79
C GLU A 21 9.67 14.97 -35.92
N PHE A 22 10.58 14.03 -35.72
CA PHE A 22 11.85 14.20 -35.01
C PHE A 22 13.00 14.39 -36.01
N LYS A 23 13.74 15.48 -35.84
CA LYS A 23 14.90 15.83 -36.65
C LYS A 23 16.16 15.56 -35.86
N LYS A 24 17.03 14.71 -36.41
CA LYS A 24 18.34 14.42 -35.83
C LYS A 24 19.18 15.70 -35.81
N VAL A 25 19.66 16.09 -34.63
CA VAL A 25 20.55 17.23 -34.44
C VAL A 25 21.84 16.74 -33.78
N GLU A 26 22.99 17.11 -34.34
CA GLU A 26 24.27 16.67 -33.82
C GLU A 26 24.51 17.19 -32.39
N GLY A 27 24.96 16.31 -31.49
CA GLY A 27 25.14 16.62 -30.07
C GLY A 27 23.84 16.77 -29.26
N LYS A 28 22.66 16.58 -29.86
CA LYS A 28 21.36 16.72 -29.21
C LYS A 28 20.45 15.51 -29.45
N ASN A 29 20.20 14.75 -28.39
CA ASN A 29 19.47 13.48 -28.41
C ASN A 29 18.14 13.52 -27.65
N LEU A 30 17.84 14.61 -26.94
CA LEU A 30 16.63 14.75 -26.13
C LEU A 30 15.49 15.43 -26.90
N TYR A 31 14.32 14.80 -26.90
CA TYR A 31 13.09 15.31 -27.49
C TYR A 31 12.03 15.37 -26.40
N CYS A 32 11.38 16.51 -26.23
CA CYS A 32 10.43 16.72 -25.15
C CYS A 32 9.02 16.94 -25.70
N ILE A 33 8.05 16.15 -25.25
CA ILE A 33 6.64 16.27 -25.57
C ILE A 33 5.90 16.63 -24.27
N TYR A 34 5.81 17.91 -23.98
CA TYR A 34 5.18 18.41 -22.77
C TYR A 34 3.67 18.20 -22.79
N GLY A 35 3.09 17.74 -21.68
CA GLY A 35 1.64 17.68 -21.52
C GLY A 35 1.22 17.64 -20.06
N ASN A 36 0.07 18.24 -19.73
CA ASN A 36 -0.51 18.13 -18.40
C ASN A 36 -1.10 16.73 -18.16
N ASN A 37 -1.44 16.41 -16.91
CA ASN A 37 -2.02 15.12 -16.57
C ASN A 37 -3.40 14.97 -17.24
N GLY A 38 -3.64 13.79 -17.82
CA GLY A 38 -4.86 13.51 -18.59
C GLY A 38 -4.89 14.05 -20.02
N PHE A 39 -3.81 14.66 -20.53
CA PHE A 39 -3.80 15.23 -21.89
C PHE A 39 -3.49 14.20 -22.99
N GLY A 40 -3.06 12.98 -22.64
CA GLY A 40 -2.78 11.91 -23.61
C GLY A 40 -1.34 11.40 -23.61
N LYS A 41 -0.51 11.78 -22.63
CA LYS A 41 0.87 11.27 -22.47
C LYS A 41 0.92 9.75 -22.34
N THR A 42 0.18 9.20 -21.38
CA THR A 42 0.09 7.75 -21.17
C THR A 42 -0.49 7.05 -22.40
N SER A 43 -1.46 7.67 -23.08
CA SER A 43 -1.99 7.18 -24.36
C SER A 43 -0.90 7.07 -25.43
N PHE A 44 0.05 8.01 -25.47
CA PHE A 44 1.17 7.99 -26.41
C PHE A 44 2.05 6.75 -26.22
N ILE A 45 2.47 6.50 -24.98
CA ILE A 45 3.31 5.34 -24.65
C ILE A 45 2.55 4.04 -24.85
N ARG A 46 1.26 3.99 -24.50
CA ARG A 46 0.43 2.82 -24.75
C ARG A 46 0.30 2.52 -26.25
N CYS A 47 0.17 3.53 -27.11
CA CYS A 47 0.25 3.33 -28.55
C CYS A 47 1.62 2.75 -28.95
N ALA A 48 2.73 3.31 -28.45
CA ALA A 48 4.07 2.80 -28.74
C ALA A 48 4.23 1.33 -28.33
N LYS A 49 3.83 0.95 -27.10
CA LYS A 49 3.79 -0.44 -26.63
C LYS A 49 2.93 -1.33 -27.55
N LEU A 50 1.76 -0.82 -27.97
CA LEU A 50 0.85 -1.53 -28.87
C LEU A 50 1.46 -1.81 -30.24
N LEU A 51 2.28 -0.91 -30.79
CA LEU A 51 2.96 -1.08 -32.09
C LEU A 51 3.87 -2.32 -32.12
N PHE A 52 4.54 -2.63 -31.00
CA PHE A 52 5.49 -3.76 -30.93
C PHE A 52 4.84 -5.05 -30.42
N LEU A 53 3.96 -4.97 -29.43
CA LEU A 53 3.42 -6.15 -28.73
C LEU A 53 2.12 -6.68 -29.31
N GLY A 54 1.23 -5.77 -29.72
CA GLY A 54 -0.01 -6.11 -30.40
C GLY A 54 -1.17 -6.19 -29.44
N ALA A 55 -2.39 -6.24 -29.97
CA ALA A 55 -3.57 -6.38 -29.12
C ALA A 55 -3.86 -7.85 -28.78
N GLY A 56 -3.21 -8.81 -29.45
CA GLY A 56 -3.49 -10.23 -29.26
C GLY A 56 -4.74 -10.69 -30.01
N VAL A 57 -5.07 -10.05 -31.14
CA VAL A 57 -6.27 -10.40 -31.92
C VAL A 57 -6.11 -11.74 -32.62
N LYS A 58 -4.92 -12.03 -33.14
CA LYS A 58 -4.64 -13.25 -33.92
C LYS A 58 -4.54 -14.50 -33.04
N GLU A 59 -3.86 -14.37 -31.92
CA GLU A 59 -3.61 -15.46 -30.97
C GLU A 59 -4.77 -15.64 -29.97
N ALA A 60 -5.75 -14.72 -29.99
CA ALA A 60 -6.84 -14.63 -29.01
C ALA A 60 -6.35 -14.53 -27.55
N GLU A 61 -5.09 -14.15 -27.34
CA GLU A 61 -4.43 -14.00 -26.05
C GLU A 61 -3.83 -12.61 -25.95
N ILE A 62 -4.17 -11.87 -24.89
CA ILE A 62 -3.68 -10.51 -24.69
C ILE A 62 -2.26 -10.58 -24.10
N PRO A 63 -1.25 -9.93 -24.71
CA PRO A 63 0.09 -9.90 -24.13
C PRO A 63 0.09 -9.33 -22.70
N ASN A 64 0.85 -9.93 -21.79
CA ASN A 64 0.87 -9.55 -20.36
C ASN A 64 1.05 -8.04 -20.11
N VAL A 65 1.91 -7.39 -20.89
CA VAL A 65 2.17 -5.93 -20.81
C VAL A 65 0.94 -5.11 -21.22
N ILE A 66 0.20 -5.58 -22.22
CA ILE A 66 -1.01 -4.92 -22.74
C ILE A 66 -2.20 -5.21 -21.82
N GLN A 67 -2.24 -6.39 -21.20
CA GLN A 67 -3.23 -6.74 -20.18
C GLN A 67 -3.23 -5.75 -19.01
N ARG A 68 -2.05 -5.20 -18.64
CA ARG A 68 -1.92 -4.16 -17.61
C ARG A 68 -2.68 -2.87 -17.95
N PHE A 69 -2.99 -2.61 -19.23
CA PHE A 69 -3.79 -1.44 -19.61
C PHE A 69 -5.21 -1.53 -19.05
N ALA A 70 -5.75 -2.74 -18.95
CA ALA A 70 -7.08 -3.03 -18.43
C ALA A 70 -7.10 -4.43 -17.75
N PRO A 71 -6.59 -4.57 -16.51
CA PRO A 71 -6.37 -5.88 -15.87
C PRO A 71 -7.62 -6.76 -15.76
N HIS A 72 -8.80 -6.15 -15.68
CA HIS A 72 -10.09 -6.84 -15.54
C HIS A 72 -10.67 -7.35 -16.87
N ILE A 73 -10.10 -6.95 -18.02
CA ILE A 73 -10.64 -7.29 -19.34
C ILE A 73 -9.91 -8.52 -19.87
N LYS A 74 -10.62 -9.64 -20.06
CA LYS A 74 -10.02 -10.90 -20.56
C LYS A 74 -10.18 -11.11 -22.06
N SER A 75 -11.01 -10.30 -22.73
CA SER A 75 -11.31 -10.45 -24.16
C SER A 75 -10.66 -9.34 -24.98
N THR A 76 -9.93 -9.71 -26.04
CA THR A 76 -9.31 -8.76 -26.97
C THR A 76 -10.33 -7.80 -27.60
N ARG A 77 -11.54 -8.28 -27.88
CA ARG A 77 -12.63 -7.43 -28.41
C ARG A 77 -13.05 -6.34 -27.41
N GLN A 78 -13.17 -6.71 -26.13
CA GLN A 78 -13.47 -5.76 -25.06
C GLN A 78 -12.30 -4.81 -24.79
N LEU A 79 -11.06 -5.27 -24.94
CA LEU A 79 -9.87 -4.43 -24.82
C LEU A 79 -9.85 -3.35 -25.91
N LEU A 80 -10.19 -3.71 -27.15
CA LEU A 80 -10.21 -2.78 -28.28
C LEU A 80 -11.40 -1.81 -28.23
N ARG A 81 -12.62 -2.30 -28.01
CA ARG A 81 -13.86 -1.48 -28.05
C ARG A 81 -14.24 -0.82 -26.72
N GLY A 82 -13.75 -1.34 -25.60
CA GLY A 82 -14.19 -0.96 -24.25
C GLY A 82 -15.50 -1.63 -23.83
N ASP A 83 -15.83 -1.55 -22.54
CA ASP A 83 -17.02 -2.16 -21.94
C ASP A 83 -18.03 -1.11 -21.42
N SER A 84 -17.80 0.18 -21.75
CA SER A 84 -18.58 1.36 -21.33
C SER A 84 -18.68 1.62 -19.82
N LYS A 85 -18.30 0.67 -18.95
CA LYS A 85 -18.38 0.79 -17.49
C LYS A 85 -17.02 0.99 -16.82
N THR A 86 -16.00 0.23 -17.24
CA THR A 86 -14.69 0.20 -16.56
C THR A 86 -13.53 0.54 -17.48
N TRP A 87 -13.68 0.31 -18.79
CA TRP A 87 -12.64 0.52 -19.79
C TRP A 87 -13.17 1.29 -21.00
N ALA A 88 -12.41 2.30 -21.43
CA ALA A 88 -12.78 3.15 -22.57
C ALA A 88 -12.50 2.50 -23.94
N GLY A 89 -11.70 1.43 -23.99
CA GLY A 89 -11.22 0.86 -25.25
C GLY A 89 -9.91 1.49 -25.72
N ILE A 90 -9.18 0.76 -26.55
CA ILE A 90 -8.02 1.26 -27.29
C ILE A 90 -8.46 2.13 -28.47
N LEU A 91 -9.57 1.80 -29.13
CA LEU A 91 -10.10 2.54 -30.26
C LEU A 91 -10.79 3.83 -29.77
N ASN A 92 -10.46 4.97 -30.36
CA ASN A 92 -11.02 6.26 -29.94
C ASN A 92 -12.55 6.27 -30.10
N LYS A 93 -13.27 6.61 -29.03
CA LYS A 93 -14.74 6.60 -29.00
C LYS A 93 -15.40 7.64 -29.90
N ALA A 94 -14.75 8.79 -30.14
CA ALA A 94 -15.28 9.81 -31.04
C ALA A 94 -15.13 9.33 -32.50
N ALA A 95 -13.95 8.84 -32.86
CA ALA A 95 -13.67 8.29 -34.19
C ALA A 95 -14.59 7.11 -34.56
N THR A 96 -14.77 6.17 -33.62
CA THR A 96 -15.67 5.03 -33.83
C THR A 96 -17.13 5.46 -33.99
N LYS A 97 -17.61 6.48 -33.27
CA LYS A 97 -18.98 7.01 -33.43
C LYS A 97 -19.20 7.68 -34.79
N GLU A 98 -18.17 8.29 -35.34
CA GLU A 98 -18.24 9.02 -36.61
C GLU A 98 -18.04 8.15 -37.85
N GLY A 99 -17.81 6.84 -37.68
CA GLY A 99 -17.65 5.95 -38.83
C GLY A 99 -16.25 5.96 -39.45
N LEU A 100 -15.22 6.45 -38.75
CA LEU A 100 -13.85 6.46 -39.28
C LEU A 100 -13.29 5.04 -39.38
N GLU A 101 -12.44 4.79 -40.37
CA GLU A 101 -11.88 3.45 -40.63
C GLU A 101 -10.36 3.35 -40.34
N ASP A 102 -9.66 4.47 -40.27
CA ASP A 102 -8.20 4.52 -40.12
C ASP A 102 -7.75 4.46 -38.65
N PHE A 103 -7.57 3.26 -38.11
CA PHE A 103 -7.03 3.04 -36.75
C PHE A 103 -5.63 2.44 -36.83
N PHE A 104 -4.59 3.23 -36.65
CA PHE A 104 -3.23 2.73 -36.74
C PHE A 104 -2.23 3.55 -35.95
N ILE A 105 -1.08 2.93 -35.69
CA ILE A 105 0.14 3.60 -35.27
C ILE A 105 1.27 3.23 -36.23
N SER A 106 2.10 4.21 -36.58
CA SER A 106 3.26 4.01 -37.44
C SER A 106 4.49 4.73 -36.90
N PHE A 107 5.63 4.02 -36.88
CA PHE A 107 6.97 4.57 -36.63
C PHE A 107 7.77 4.52 -37.92
N GLU A 108 8.34 5.65 -38.31
CA GLU A 108 9.24 5.78 -39.45
C GLU A 108 10.60 6.25 -38.98
N GLY A 109 11.68 5.78 -39.62
CA GLY A 109 13.02 6.18 -39.23
C GLY A 109 14.13 5.40 -39.91
N THR A 110 15.27 5.33 -39.24
CA THR A 110 16.47 4.62 -39.72
C THR A 110 16.93 3.56 -38.73
N LEU A 111 17.14 2.33 -39.21
CA LEU A 111 17.70 1.21 -38.48
C LEU A 111 19.08 0.87 -39.08
N GLY A 112 20.15 1.38 -38.44
CA GLY A 112 21.48 1.37 -39.06
C GLY A 112 21.47 2.29 -40.29
N ASP A 113 21.85 1.75 -41.45
CA ASP A 113 21.85 2.48 -42.72
C ASP A 113 20.55 2.32 -43.52
N LYS A 114 19.60 1.51 -43.02
CA LYS A 114 18.32 1.23 -43.70
C LYS A 114 17.21 2.12 -43.21
N SER A 115 16.34 2.57 -44.11
CA SER A 115 15.07 3.19 -43.75
C SER A 115 14.07 2.12 -43.29
N PHE A 116 13.28 2.42 -42.27
CA PHE A 116 12.21 1.54 -41.80
C PHE A 116 10.89 2.30 -41.66
N VAL A 117 9.79 1.62 -41.98
CA VAL A 117 8.42 2.04 -41.67
C VAL A 117 7.71 0.85 -41.03
N LEU A 118 7.39 0.97 -39.75
CA LEU A 118 6.68 -0.04 -38.98
C LEU A 118 5.27 0.46 -38.70
N THR A 119 4.25 -0.22 -39.22
CA THR A 119 2.85 0.17 -39.05
C THR A 119 2.03 -0.98 -38.50
N ARG A 120 1.25 -0.71 -37.45
CA ARG A 120 0.24 -1.63 -36.92
C ARG A 120 -1.14 -0.97 -37.04
N ALA A 121 -2.06 -1.66 -37.70
CA ALA A 121 -3.39 -1.16 -38.01
C ALA A 121 -4.49 -2.14 -37.55
N PHE A 122 -5.63 -1.59 -37.18
CA PHE A 122 -6.86 -2.33 -36.86
C PHE A 122 -7.87 -2.09 -37.97
N THR A 123 -8.18 -3.14 -38.73
CA THR A 123 -9.15 -3.10 -39.84
C THR A 123 -10.46 -3.77 -39.45
N ASN A 124 -11.52 -3.51 -40.24
CA ASN A 124 -12.86 -4.04 -40.00
C ASN A 124 -13.40 -3.74 -38.59
N VAL A 125 -13.16 -2.51 -38.12
CA VAL A 125 -13.42 -2.09 -36.74
C VAL A 125 -14.88 -2.24 -36.31
N TYR A 126 -15.83 -2.15 -37.25
CA TYR A 126 -17.26 -2.29 -37.03
C TYR A 126 -17.76 -3.75 -37.10
N GLY A 127 -17.00 -4.64 -37.75
CA GLY A 127 -17.28 -6.06 -37.87
C GLY A 127 -16.45 -6.91 -36.91
N GLU A 128 -15.75 -7.91 -37.44
CA GLU A 128 -14.71 -8.64 -36.72
C GLU A 128 -13.38 -7.91 -36.89
N ILE A 129 -12.87 -7.33 -35.80
CA ILE A 129 -11.65 -6.53 -35.85
C ILE A 129 -10.48 -7.43 -36.24
N GLU A 130 -9.75 -7.03 -37.27
CA GLU A 130 -8.51 -7.67 -37.71
C GLU A 130 -7.31 -6.79 -37.35
N GLU A 131 -6.23 -7.40 -36.92
CA GLU A 131 -4.95 -6.74 -36.63
C GLU A 131 -3.96 -7.02 -37.75
N LYS A 132 -3.40 -5.97 -38.35
CA LYS A 132 -2.40 -6.06 -39.42
C LYS A 132 -1.10 -5.39 -39.01
N LEU A 133 0.02 -6.05 -39.27
CA LEU A 133 1.35 -5.54 -38.99
C LEU A 133 2.16 -5.52 -40.28
N ILE A 134 2.76 -4.38 -40.60
CA ILE A 134 3.57 -4.20 -41.81
C ILE A 134 4.90 -3.57 -41.40
N LEU A 135 6.00 -4.24 -41.72
CA LEU A 135 7.34 -3.72 -41.57
C LEU A 135 7.97 -3.57 -42.95
N ASN A 136 8.23 -2.34 -43.37
CA ASN A 136 8.99 -2.04 -44.57
C ASN A 136 10.43 -1.67 -44.19
N LEU A 137 11.41 -2.43 -44.68
CA LEU A 137 12.85 -2.18 -44.55
C LEU A 137 13.42 -1.91 -45.95
N ASP A 138 13.57 -0.63 -46.30
CA ASP A 138 13.92 -0.13 -47.63
C ASP A 138 13.02 -0.65 -48.78
N LYS A 139 13.33 -1.86 -49.29
CA LYS A 139 12.62 -2.51 -50.41
C LYS A 139 11.91 -3.81 -50.00
N GLU A 140 12.16 -4.28 -48.78
CA GLU A 140 11.61 -5.52 -48.26
C GLU A 140 10.39 -5.21 -47.42
N ILE A 141 9.23 -5.74 -47.82
CA ILE A 141 7.97 -5.58 -47.09
C ILE A 141 7.65 -6.93 -46.43
N LEU A 142 7.73 -6.95 -45.11
CA LEU A 142 7.35 -8.08 -44.28
C LEU A 142 5.96 -7.82 -43.71
N ASN A 143 5.14 -8.87 -43.68
CA ASN A 143 3.78 -8.80 -43.17
C ASN A 143 3.63 -9.71 -41.95
N ASP A 144 2.85 -9.26 -40.98
CA ASP A 144 2.28 -10.08 -39.92
C ASP A 144 3.30 -10.93 -39.16
N GLU A 145 3.30 -12.26 -39.33
CA GLU A 145 4.19 -13.17 -38.58
C GLU A 145 5.67 -12.91 -38.87
N GLU A 146 6.04 -12.74 -40.15
CA GLU A 146 7.42 -12.43 -40.55
C GLU A 146 7.86 -11.06 -40.01
N ALA A 147 6.95 -10.08 -40.03
CA ALA A 147 7.20 -8.78 -39.43
C ALA A 147 7.37 -8.88 -37.91
N GLN A 148 6.55 -9.69 -37.23
CA GLN A 148 6.60 -9.87 -35.78
C GLN A 148 7.89 -10.58 -35.34
N GLU A 149 8.33 -11.60 -36.06
CA GLU A 149 9.61 -12.29 -35.81
C GLU A 149 10.79 -11.31 -35.98
N ARG A 150 10.76 -10.51 -37.05
CA ARG A 150 11.79 -9.52 -37.31
C ARG A 150 11.83 -8.41 -36.24
N ILE A 151 10.66 -7.93 -35.81
CA ILE A 151 10.54 -6.96 -34.72
C ILE A 151 11.03 -7.58 -33.41
N GLY A 152 10.68 -8.83 -33.13
CA GLY A 152 11.16 -9.55 -31.94
C GLY A 152 12.68 -9.69 -31.88
N THR A 153 13.36 -9.67 -33.03
CA THR A 153 14.84 -9.60 -33.08
C THR A 153 15.38 -8.21 -32.77
N ILE A 154 14.65 -7.15 -33.14
CA ILE A 154 15.07 -5.75 -32.92
C ILE A 154 14.78 -5.31 -31.49
N LEU A 155 13.56 -5.53 -31.03
CA LEU A 155 13.08 -5.25 -29.68
C LEU A 155 12.20 -6.43 -29.23
N PRO A 156 12.80 -7.41 -28.52
CA PRO A 156 12.05 -8.54 -27.97
C PRO A 156 10.87 -8.06 -27.10
N PRO A 157 9.70 -8.73 -27.17
CA PRO A 157 8.49 -8.32 -26.46
C PRO A 157 8.72 -8.05 -24.96
N ASN A 158 9.47 -8.92 -24.31
CA ASN A 158 9.79 -8.85 -22.88
C ASN A 158 10.62 -7.61 -22.50
N LEU A 159 11.26 -6.96 -23.48
CA LEU A 159 12.11 -5.79 -23.29
C LEU A 159 11.39 -4.48 -23.61
N THR A 160 10.20 -4.53 -24.18
CA THR A 160 9.43 -3.35 -24.57
C THR A 160 9.19 -2.41 -23.38
N GLU A 161 8.95 -2.97 -22.20
CA GLU A 161 8.75 -2.22 -20.95
C GLU A 161 10.02 -1.51 -20.45
N PHE A 162 11.21 -1.79 -21.01
CA PHE A 162 12.45 -1.09 -20.65
C PHE A 162 12.75 0.10 -21.57
N PHE A 163 12.22 0.07 -22.80
CA PHE A 163 12.41 1.16 -23.77
C PHE A 163 11.22 2.12 -23.80
N PHE A 164 10.00 1.62 -23.52
CA PHE A 164 8.79 2.43 -23.46
C PHE A 164 8.10 2.22 -22.12
N PHE A 165 8.28 3.18 -21.20
CA PHE A 165 7.78 3.03 -19.82
C PHE A 165 7.22 4.32 -19.24
N ASP A 166 6.37 4.13 -18.24
CA ASP A 166 5.89 5.19 -17.38
C ASP A 166 6.74 5.24 -16.11
N GLY A 167 7.23 6.42 -15.74
CA GLY A 167 8.08 6.62 -14.56
C GLY A 167 7.38 6.20 -13.27
N GLU A 168 6.05 6.29 -13.20
CA GLU A 168 5.27 5.78 -12.08
C GLU A 168 5.25 4.24 -12.01
N GLU A 169 5.17 3.55 -13.15
CA GLU A 169 5.24 2.07 -13.24
C GLU A 169 6.61 1.55 -12.78
N LEU A 170 7.69 2.32 -12.99
CA LEU A 170 9.05 1.92 -12.58
C LEU A 170 9.20 1.71 -11.07
N GLY A 171 8.50 2.51 -10.27
CA GLY A 171 8.53 2.37 -8.81
C GLY A 171 7.92 1.04 -8.34
N GLU A 172 6.89 0.55 -9.05
CA GLU A 172 6.27 -0.75 -8.77
C GLU A 172 7.13 -1.91 -9.29
N LEU A 173 7.72 -1.75 -10.48
CA LEU A 173 8.68 -2.72 -11.05
C LEU A 173 9.88 -2.96 -10.11
N SER A 174 10.32 -1.94 -9.38
CA SER A 174 11.39 -2.06 -8.38
C SER A 174 11.05 -3.02 -7.22
N ASN A 175 9.77 -3.19 -6.87
CA ASN A 175 9.40 -4.10 -5.79
C ASN A 175 9.48 -5.58 -6.24
N ASN A 176 9.37 -5.84 -7.55
CA ASN A 176 9.37 -7.17 -8.15
C ASN A 176 10.72 -7.58 -8.78
N LEU A 177 11.80 -6.83 -8.50
CA LEU A 177 13.16 -7.03 -9.04
C LEU A 177 13.75 -8.44 -8.86
N ARG A 178 13.15 -9.29 -8.00
CA ARG A 178 13.72 -10.59 -7.62
C ARG A 178 13.39 -11.75 -8.56
N LYS A 179 12.29 -11.71 -9.33
CA LYS A 179 11.88 -12.85 -10.19
C LYS A 179 11.53 -12.47 -11.63
N GLU A 180 10.82 -11.36 -11.85
CA GLU A 180 10.45 -10.93 -13.21
C GLU A 180 11.65 -10.41 -14.02
N PHE A 181 12.67 -9.90 -13.34
CA PHE A 181 13.86 -9.33 -13.99
C PHE A 181 14.84 -10.39 -14.48
N GLN A 182 14.93 -11.56 -13.84
CA GLN A 182 15.89 -12.62 -14.21
C GLN A 182 15.73 -13.05 -15.67
N GLY A 183 14.55 -13.54 -16.04
CA GLY A 183 14.30 -14.04 -17.40
C GLY A 183 14.42 -12.94 -18.47
N LYS A 184 14.18 -11.68 -18.09
CA LYS A 184 14.31 -10.52 -18.97
C LYS A 184 15.78 -10.12 -19.16
N ILE A 185 16.60 -10.14 -18.11
CA ILE A 185 18.03 -9.84 -18.18
C ILE A 185 18.76 -10.89 -19.02
N GLU A 186 18.45 -12.18 -18.82
CA GLU A 186 19.05 -13.28 -19.61
C GLU A 186 18.74 -13.15 -21.12
N GLU A 187 17.56 -12.62 -21.47
CA GLU A 187 17.19 -12.30 -22.85
C GLU A 187 17.95 -11.09 -23.40
N ILE A 188 18.09 -10.00 -22.63
CA ILE A 188 18.86 -8.80 -23.03
C ILE A 188 20.30 -9.18 -23.35
N LEU A 189 20.86 -10.05 -22.52
CA LEU A 189 22.23 -10.51 -22.61
C LEU A 189 22.46 -11.54 -23.73
N GLN A 190 21.41 -11.90 -24.49
CA GLN A 190 21.46 -12.85 -25.60
C GLN A 190 22.11 -14.20 -25.22
N ILE A 191 21.82 -14.72 -24.03
CA ILE A 191 22.38 -15.99 -23.57
C ILE A 191 21.60 -17.18 -24.18
N LYS A 192 20.30 -17.01 -24.44
CA LYS A 192 19.40 -18.05 -24.96
C LYS A 192 19.88 -18.77 -26.25
N PRO A 193 20.47 -18.09 -27.25
CA PRO A 193 21.04 -18.77 -28.41
C PRO A 193 22.05 -19.86 -28.06
N LEU A 194 22.85 -19.69 -27.00
CA LEU A 194 23.81 -20.70 -26.54
C LEU A 194 23.09 -21.94 -26.00
N ASP A 195 22.00 -21.76 -25.26
CA ASP A 195 21.20 -22.89 -24.76
C ASP A 195 20.52 -23.64 -25.90
N THR A 196 20.02 -22.92 -26.91
CA THR A 196 19.47 -23.54 -28.13
C THR A 196 20.54 -24.32 -28.88
N LEU A 197 21.76 -23.79 -29.02
CA LEU A 197 22.88 -24.50 -29.64
C LEU A 197 23.25 -25.77 -28.87
N ILE A 198 23.31 -25.71 -27.54
CA ILE A 198 23.59 -26.89 -26.69
C ILE A 198 22.49 -27.96 -26.88
N LYS A 199 21.22 -27.56 -26.96
CA LYS A 199 20.10 -28.47 -27.26
C LYS A 199 20.21 -29.09 -28.66
N GLN A 200 20.53 -28.28 -29.68
CA GLN A 200 20.69 -28.78 -31.05
C GLN A 200 21.88 -29.74 -31.17
N ILE A 201 22.99 -29.49 -30.47
CA ILE A 201 24.12 -30.42 -30.39
C ILE A 201 23.68 -31.75 -29.76
N HIS A 202 22.83 -31.72 -28.73
CA HIS A 202 22.27 -32.92 -28.12
C HIS A 202 21.39 -33.71 -29.10
N ASN A 203 20.47 -33.03 -29.79
CA ASN A 203 19.60 -33.65 -30.79
C ASN A 203 20.42 -34.26 -31.94
N TYR A 204 21.44 -33.54 -32.43
CA TYR A 204 22.31 -34.04 -33.49
C TYR A 204 23.17 -35.22 -33.04
N LYS A 205 23.62 -35.23 -31.77
CA LYS A 205 24.29 -36.39 -31.16
C LYS A 205 23.36 -37.60 -31.19
N ASP A 206 22.11 -37.45 -30.75
CA ASP A 206 21.15 -38.55 -30.75
C ASP A 206 20.80 -39.02 -32.18
N GLU A 207 20.61 -38.10 -33.14
CA GLU A 207 20.39 -38.45 -34.55
C GLU A 207 21.54 -39.24 -35.18
N LEU A 208 22.78 -38.86 -34.89
CA LEU A 208 23.96 -39.59 -35.38
C LEU A 208 24.05 -41.00 -34.80
N MET A 209 23.62 -41.20 -33.55
CA MET A 209 23.61 -42.51 -32.91
C MET A 209 22.52 -43.42 -33.51
N THR A 210 21.38 -42.88 -33.93
CA THR A 210 20.27 -43.65 -34.51
C THR A 210 20.52 -44.06 -35.97
N ARG A 211 21.26 -43.26 -36.75
CA ARG A 211 21.47 -43.49 -38.20
C ARG A 211 22.45 -44.63 -38.56
N GLU A 212 23.36 -45.03 -37.68
CA GLU A 212 24.41 -46.03 -38.00
C GLU A 212 24.23 -47.41 -37.34
N ILE A 213 23.06 -47.66 -36.73
CA ILE A 213 22.74 -48.98 -36.16
C ILE A 213 22.56 -49.98 -37.31
N THR A 214 23.48 -50.93 -37.42
CA THR A 214 23.62 -51.82 -38.58
C THR A 214 22.75 -53.09 -38.50
N SER A 215 22.14 -53.37 -37.33
CA SER A 215 21.17 -54.45 -37.14
C SER A 215 19.75 -53.88 -36.98
N LYS A 216 18.83 -54.22 -37.89
CA LYS A 216 17.41 -53.81 -37.82
C LYS A 216 16.75 -54.17 -36.48
N GLU A 217 17.20 -55.24 -35.82
CA GLU A 217 16.66 -55.68 -34.53
C GLU A 217 17.16 -54.80 -33.37
N GLN A 218 18.43 -54.37 -33.38
CA GLN A 218 18.96 -53.44 -32.38
C GLN A 218 18.47 -52.01 -32.62
N GLN A 219 18.21 -51.64 -33.88
CA GLN A 219 17.67 -50.34 -34.26
C GLN A 219 16.21 -50.20 -33.80
N HIS A 220 15.39 -51.23 -34.03
CA HIS A 220 14.04 -51.29 -33.47
C HIS A 220 14.05 -51.29 -31.93
N ALA A 221 14.91 -52.08 -31.30
CA ALA A 221 15.01 -52.10 -29.84
C ALA A 221 15.46 -50.74 -29.26
N LEU A 222 16.36 -50.01 -29.94
CA LEU A 222 16.77 -48.67 -29.51
C LEU A 222 15.67 -47.64 -29.80
N GLU A 223 15.01 -47.69 -30.95
CA GLU A 223 13.89 -46.79 -31.29
C GLU A 223 12.72 -46.96 -30.34
N ASP A 224 12.35 -48.20 -30.00
CA ASP A 224 11.30 -48.51 -29.02
C ASP A 224 11.67 -47.93 -27.64
N LYS A 225 12.91 -48.11 -27.19
CA LYS A 225 13.40 -47.58 -25.90
C LYS A 225 13.53 -46.06 -25.89
N ILE A 226 13.90 -45.44 -27.01
CA ILE A 226 13.91 -43.97 -27.18
C ILE A 226 12.48 -43.43 -27.17
N GLN A 227 11.53 -44.10 -27.83
CA GLN A 227 10.11 -43.73 -27.76
C GLN A 227 9.56 -43.86 -26.34
N ASP A 228 9.91 -44.93 -25.64
CA ASP A 228 9.51 -45.12 -24.24
C ASP A 228 10.14 -44.05 -23.33
N ARG A 229 11.38 -43.63 -23.58
CA ARG A 229 12.01 -42.51 -22.89
C ARG A 229 11.30 -41.19 -23.19
N GLN A 230 10.96 -40.92 -24.45
CA GLN A 230 10.25 -39.71 -24.86
C GLN A 230 8.84 -39.66 -24.25
N LYS A 231 8.12 -40.80 -24.21
CA LYS A 231 6.84 -40.91 -23.49
C LYS A 231 7.02 -40.62 -22.00
N CYS A 232 8.03 -41.22 -21.35
CA CYS A 232 8.34 -40.91 -19.96
C CYS A 232 8.69 -39.44 -19.74
N GLU A 233 9.40 -38.78 -20.65
CA GLU A 233 9.71 -37.35 -20.56
C GLU A 233 8.46 -36.47 -20.72
N LEU A 234 7.56 -36.82 -21.64
CA LEU A 234 6.26 -36.16 -21.79
C LEU A 234 5.42 -36.33 -20.52
N ASP A 235 5.33 -37.54 -19.98
CA ASP A 235 4.59 -37.81 -18.73
C ASP A 235 5.21 -37.08 -17.52
N LEU A 236 6.55 -37.01 -17.44
CA LEU A 236 7.26 -36.21 -16.44
C LEU A 236 6.96 -34.72 -16.59
N SER A 237 6.95 -34.19 -17.81
CA SER A 237 6.63 -32.78 -18.06
C SER A 237 5.18 -32.45 -17.67
N HIS A 238 4.23 -33.30 -18.06
CA HIS A 238 2.82 -33.16 -17.74
C HIS A 238 2.55 -33.25 -16.24
N ASN A 239 3.17 -34.22 -15.56
CA ASN A 239 3.05 -34.35 -14.11
C ASN A 239 3.72 -33.21 -13.35
N ARG A 240 4.82 -32.64 -13.88
CA ARG A 240 5.43 -31.42 -13.30
C ARG A 240 4.53 -30.19 -13.48
N GLU A 241 3.85 -30.04 -14.61
CA GLU A 241 2.88 -28.96 -14.81
C GLU A 241 1.65 -29.11 -13.92
N LYS A 242 1.11 -30.34 -13.79
CA LYS A 242 0.05 -30.64 -12.82
C LYS A 242 0.47 -30.38 -11.39
N LEU A 243 1.72 -30.67 -11.02
CA LEU A 243 2.23 -30.40 -9.69
C LEU A 243 2.27 -28.89 -9.42
N LYS A 244 2.72 -28.09 -10.39
CA LYS A 244 2.70 -26.62 -10.29
C LYS A 244 1.28 -26.07 -10.15
N SER A 245 0.30 -26.60 -10.89
CA SER A 245 -1.09 -26.13 -10.79
C SER A 245 -1.74 -26.50 -9.46
N ILE A 246 -1.44 -27.70 -8.92
CA ILE A 246 -1.88 -28.12 -7.58
C ILE A 246 -1.21 -27.26 -6.50
N GLU A 247 0.09 -26.95 -6.64
CA GLU A 247 0.79 -26.06 -5.70
C GLU A 247 0.21 -24.65 -5.69
N HIS A 248 -0.08 -24.10 -6.87
CA HIS A 248 -0.74 -22.80 -6.98
C HIS A 248 -2.13 -22.82 -6.32
N PHE A 249 -2.92 -23.88 -6.54
CA PHE A 249 -4.22 -24.03 -5.90
C PHE A 249 -4.13 -24.12 -4.36
N ILE A 250 -3.13 -24.82 -3.83
CA ILE A 250 -2.88 -24.91 -2.39
C ILE A 250 -2.48 -23.53 -1.83
N GLU A 251 -1.63 -22.78 -2.53
CA GLU A 251 -1.24 -21.41 -2.16
C GLU A 251 -2.46 -20.47 -2.13
N GLU A 252 -3.28 -20.48 -3.18
CA GLU A 252 -4.52 -19.70 -3.26
C GLU A 252 -5.44 -20.03 -2.07
N LYS A 253 -5.71 -21.31 -1.81
CA LYS A 253 -6.56 -21.75 -0.69
C LYS A 253 -5.97 -21.38 0.67
N SER A 254 -4.65 -21.45 0.83
CA SER A 254 -3.97 -21.00 2.07
C SER A 254 -4.11 -19.49 2.30
N SER A 255 -4.10 -18.70 1.23
CA SER A 255 -4.33 -17.25 1.29
C SER A 255 -5.77 -16.93 1.67
N LEU A 256 -6.74 -17.69 1.14
CA LEU A 256 -8.15 -17.59 1.50
C LEU A 256 -8.38 -17.95 2.97
N ILE A 257 -7.81 -19.05 3.45
CA ILE A 257 -7.91 -19.45 4.87
C ILE A 257 -7.35 -18.35 5.78
N THR A 258 -6.17 -17.81 5.48
CA THR A 258 -5.56 -16.75 6.31
C THR A 258 -6.36 -15.44 6.27
N GLN A 259 -6.98 -15.08 5.14
CA GLN A 259 -7.88 -13.94 5.06
C GLN A 259 -9.16 -14.15 5.88
N THR A 260 -9.78 -15.32 5.80
CA THR A 260 -10.99 -15.65 6.54
C THR A 260 -10.72 -15.74 8.05
N GLN A 261 -9.57 -16.30 8.45
CA GLN A 261 -9.12 -16.27 9.85
C GLN A 261 -8.92 -14.84 10.37
N LYS A 262 -8.30 -13.94 9.59
CA LYS A 262 -8.19 -12.52 9.95
C LYS A 262 -9.56 -11.83 10.06
N ARG A 263 -10.56 -12.24 9.28
CA ARG A 263 -11.94 -11.72 9.42
C ARG A 263 -12.57 -12.19 10.74
N ILE A 264 -12.36 -13.46 11.12
CA ILE A 264 -12.81 -14.01 12.41
C ILE A 264 -12.15 -13.26 13.58
N GLU A 265 -10.85 -12.99 13.50
CA GLU A 265 -10.11 -12.22 14.52
C GLU A 265 -10.63 -10.78 14.65
N LYS A 266 -10.90 -10.09 13.53
CA LYS A 266 -11.49 -8.74 13.55
C LYS A 266 -12.88 -8.73 14.19
N LEU A 267 -13.75 -9.66 13.78
CA LEU A 267 -15.08 -9.83 14.37
C LEU A 267 -15.02 -10.13 15.87
N SER A 268 -13.99 -10.85 16.33
CA SER A 268 -13.77 -11.15 17.74
C SER A 268 -13.25 -9.94 18.52
N ALA A 269 -12.34 -9.16 17.92
CA ALA A 269 -11.76 -7.97 18.53
C ALA A 269 -12.78 -6.85 18.71
N ASP A 270 -13.63 -6.60 17.71
CA ASP A 270 -14.65 -5.55 17.76
C ASP A 270 -15.73 -5.87 18.81
N SER A 271 -16.21 -7.12 18.86
CA SER A 271 -17.16 -7.58 19.89
C SER A 271 -16.58 -7.50 21.32
N SER A 272 -15.29 -7.78 21.49
CA SER A 272 -14.63 -7.73 22.80
C SER A 272 -14.41 -6.31 23.34
N LYS A 273 -14.18 -5.33 22.46
CA LYS A 273 -13.98 -3.92 22.86
C LYS A 273 -15.28 -3.26 23.28
N GLU A 274 -16.34 -3.42 22.49
CA GLU A 274 -17.68 -2.88 22.83
C GLU A 274 -18.21 -3.50 24.12
N GLN A 275 -17.99 -4.79 24.36
CA GLN A 275 -18.34 -5.43 25.63
C GLN A 275 -17.51 -4.88 26.80
N ALA A 276 -16.21 -4.65 26.63
CA ALA A 276 -15.36 -4.10 27.68
C ALA A 276 -15.74 -2.67 28.08
N GLU A 277 -16.11 -1.83 27.11
CA GLU A 277 -16.58 -0.46 27.35
C GLU A 277 -17.91 -0.43 28.11
N LEU A 278 -18.88 -1.26 27.71
CA LEU A 278 -20.18 -1.37 28.39
C LEU A 278 -20.07 -1.97 29.80
N ILE A 279 -19.15 -2.91 30.03
CA ILE A 279 -18.83 -3.42 31.37
C ILE A 279 -18.21 -2.31 32.23
N GLY A 280 -17.36 -1.47 31.64
CA GLY A 280 -16.82 -0.27 32.28
C GLY A 280 -17.93 0.68 32.74
N GLU A 281 -18.84 1.05 31.83
CA GLU A 281 -19.96 1.95 32.10
C GLU A 281 -20.91 1.37 33.17
N LYS A 282 -21.20 0.07 33.12
CA LYS A 282 -21.96 -0.64 34.15
C LYS A 282 -21.32 -0.51 35.53
N ASN A 283 -20.01 -0.71 35.63
CA ASN A 283 -19.28 -0.65 36.91
C ASN A 283 -19.27 0.77 37.49
N GLU A 284 -19.16 1.80 36.65
CA GLU A 284 -19.27 3.19 37.09
C GLU A 284 -20.69 3.50 37.59
N LEU A 285 -21.73 3.11 36.84
CA LEU A 285 -23.12 3.29 37.25
C LEU A 285 -23.45 2.53 38.55
N ASP A 286 -22.93 1.32 38.76
CA ASP A 286 -23.11 0.58 40.01
C ASP A 286 -22.43 1.31 41.20
N LYS A 287 -21.23 1.89 41.00
CA LYS A 287 -20.56 2.73 42.02
C LYS A 287 -21.37 3.98 42.35
N GLU A 288 -21.88 4.69 41.35
CA GLU A 288 -22.74 5.85 41.55
C GLU A 288 -24.02 5.49 42.32
N LEU A 289 -24.65 4.36 41.98
CA LEU A 289 -25.86 3.89 42.64
C LEU A 289 -25.61 3.55 44.13
N VAL A 290 -24.45 2.96 44.45
CA VAL A 290 -24.02 2.72 45.84
C VAL A 290 -23.85 4.03 46.60
N ALA A 291 -23.17 5.02 46.01
CA ALA A 291 -23.00 6.34 46.63
C ALA A 291 -24.33 7.06 46.87
N LEU A 292 -25.25 7.03 45.89
CA LEU A 292 -26.58 7.60 46.01
C LEU A 292 -27.43 6.90 47.08
N LYS A 293 -27.31 5.58 47.24
CA LYS A 293 -28.00 4.82 48.29
C LYS A 293 -27.51 5.20 49.69
N GLU A 294 -26.21 5.39 49.88
CA GLU A 294 -25.66 5.85 51.17
C GLU A 294 -26.12 7.28 51.47
N ARG A 295 -26.13 8.18 50.48
CA ARG A 295 -26.68 9.53 50.63
C ARG A 295 -28.15 9.50 51.04
N LEU A 296 -28.97 8.68 50.39
CA LEU A 296 -30.38 8.50 50.75
C LEU A 296 -30.55 7.97 52.18
N LYS A 297 -29.73 7.01 52.60
CA LYS A 297 -29.77 6.44 53.96
C LYS A 297 -29.50 7.52 55.01
N GLU A 298 -28.62 8.47 54.71
CA GLU A 298 -28.35 9.62 55.56
C GLU A 298 -29.53 10.61 55.55
N SER A 299 -30.05 10.93 54.37
CA SER A 299 -31.27 11.75 54.18
C SER A 299 -32.52 11.19 54.87
N ILE A 300 -32.67 9.86 54.97
CA ILE A 300 -33.80 9.21 55.66
C ILE A 300 -33.72 9.39 57.18
N LYS A 301 -32.53 9.45 57.77
CA LYS A 301 -32.38 9.68 59.22
C LYS A 301 -32.98 11.03 59.64
N SER A 302 -32.89 12.03 58.76
CA SER A 302 -33.50 13.34 58.97
C SER A 302 -35.02 13.37 58.80
N VAL A 303 -35.63 12.39 58.13
CA VAL A 303 -37.09 12.33 57.90
C VAL A 303 -37.88 12.23 59.19
N ILE A 304 -37.39 11.49 60.19
CA ILE A 304 -38.07 11.30 61.48
C ILE A 304 -38.32 12.65 62.17
N PHE A 305 -37.38 13.59 62.02
CA PHE A 305 -37.51 14.93 62.57
C PHE A 305 -38.46 15.80 61.74
N VAL A 306 -38.38 15.72 60.40
CA VAL A 306 -39.25 16.47 59.47
C VAL A 306 -40.71 16.02 59.58
N SER A 307 -40.98 14.74 59.85
CA SER A 307 -42.34 14.19 59.98
C SER A 307 -43.10 14.70 61.19
N ASN A 308 -42.43 15.34 62.16
CA ASN A 308 -43.07 15.88 63.35
C ASN A 308 -42.97 17.41 63.37
N GLU A 309 -43.67 18.03 62.41
CA GLU A 309 -43.64 19.47 62.17
C GLU A 309 -44.04 20.28 63.41
N ALA A 310 -44.98 19.77 64.21
CA ALA A 310 -45.38 20.39 65.48
C ALA A 310 -44.21 20.53 66.46
N LEU A 311 -43.37 19.50 66.60
CA LEU A 311 -42.18 19.56 67.47
C LEU A 311 -41.11 20.50 66.92
N LEU A 312 -40.94 20.59 65.59
CA LEU A 312 -40.02 21.53 64.96
C LEU A 312 -40.52 22.98 65.11
N GLN A 313 -41.82 23.22 65.00
CA GLN A 313 -42.44 24.52 65.23
C GLN A 313 -42.38 24.92 66.72
N ASP A 314 -42.61 23.99 67.64
CA ASP A 314 -42.46 24.22 69.07
C ASP A 314 -41.00 24.50 69.45
N LEU A 315 -40.04 23.74 68.90
CA LEU A 315 -38.61 23.98 69.10
C LEU A 315 -38.20 25.33 68.54
N ARG A 316 -38.72 25.73 67.37
CA ARG A 316 -38.53 27.07 66.80
C ARG A 316 -39.10 28.15 67.70
N ALA A 317 -40.32 27.98 68.17
CA ALA A 317 -40.97 28.93 69.07
C ALA A 317 -40.22 29.04 70.39
N GLN A 318 -39.67 27.93 70.91
CA GLN A 318 -38.82 27.93 72.10
C GLN A 318 -37.47 28.60 71.86
N ILE A 319 -36.79 28.31 70.74
CA ILE A 319 -35.54 28.97 70.35
C ILE A 319 -35.76 30.48 70.19
N GLN A 320 -36.88 30.90 69.58
CA GLN A 320 -37.24 32.31 69.41
C GLN A 320 -37.56 32.99 70.74
N LYS A 321 -38.30 32.33 71.64
CA LYS A 321 -38.55 32.81 73.02
C LYS A 321 -37.26 32.94 73.84
N LEU A 322 -36.32 32.02 73.65
CA LEU A 322 -35.02 32.04 74.32
C LEU A 322 -34.11 33.14 73.78
N GLN A 323 -34.27 33.53 72.51
CA GLN A 323 -33.57 34.69 71.92
C GLN A 323 -34.14 36.03 72.38
N SER A 324 -35.45 36.11 72.67
CA SER A 324 -36.09 37.37 73.08
C SER A 324 -35.95 37.69 74.58
N ASN A 325 -35.63 36.70 75.42
CA ASN A 325 -35.49 36.88 76.86
C ASN A 325 -34.00 36.97 77.25
N ASN A 326 -33.57 38.10 77.81
CA ASN A 326 -32.24 38.21 78.41
C ASN A 326 -32.13 37.16 79.55
N SER A 327 -31.03 36.42 79.58
CA SER A 327 -30.88 35.29 80.51
C SER A 327 -30.41 35.76 81.87
N ALA A 328 -30.86 35.10 82.94
CA ALA A 328 -30.41 35.39 84.31
C ALA A 328 -28.87 35.26 84.47
N SER A 329 -28.23 34.43 83.64
CA SER A 329 -26.76 34.29 83.58
C SER A 329 -26.05 35.60 83.23
N ASP A 330 -26.67 36.46 82.41
CA ASP A 330 -26.07 37.74 82.01
C ASP A 330 -26.06 38.74 83.18
N ILE A 331 -27.06 38.64 84.07
CA ILE A 331 -27.14 39.43 85.31
C ILE A 331 -26.11 38.96 86.32
N GLU A 332 -25.86 37.65 86.41
CA GLU A 332 -24.82 37.09 87.28
C GLU A 332 -23.42 37.44 86.77
N THR A 333 -23.23 37.46 85.45
CA THR A 333 -21.99 37.93 84.81
C THR A 333 -21.79 39.44 85.04
N LEU A 334 -22.85 40.24 84.96
CA LEU A 334 -22.84 41.65 85.32
C LEU A 334 -22.52 41.87 86.82
N LYS A 335 -23.13 41.09 87.72
CA LYS A 335 -22.81 41.13 89.17
C LYS A 335 -21.33 40.80 89.43
N ARG A 336 -20.75 39.87 88.66
CA ARG A 336 -19.32 39.52 88.76
C ARG A 336 -18.39 40.61 88.24
N LEU A 337 -18.78 41.32 87.19
CA LEU A 337 -17.97 42.40 86.58
C LEU A 337 -18.17 43.76 87.25
N LEU A 338 -19.23 43.92 88.05
CA LEU A 338 -19.55 45.14 88.78
C LEU A 338 -18.42 45.66 89.70
N PRO A 339 -17.68 44.81 90.45
CA PRO A 339 -16.59 45.24 91.31
C PRO A 339 -15.40 45.80 90.50
N GLU A 340 -15.06 45.14 89.39
CA GLU A 340 -13.99 45.59 88.48
C GLU A 340 -14.40 46.89 87.77
N PHE A 341 -15.67 47.00 87.37
CA PHE A 341 -16.21 48.23 86.78
C PHE A 341 -16.25 49.38 87.79
N LYS A 342 -16.58 49.12 89.06
CA LYS A 342 -16.49 50.11 90.15
C LYS A 342 -15.04 50.56 90.38
N ALA A 343 -14.09 49.62 90.41
CA ALA A 343 -12.67 49.94 90.56
C ALA A 343 -12.17 50.82 89.42
N PHE A 344 -12.46 50.44 88.17
CA PHE A 344 -12.10 51.22 86.98
C PHE A 344 -12.73 52.61 86.97
N MET A 345 -14.01 52.73 87.32
CA MET A 345 -14.70 54.02 87.41
C MET A 345 -14.10 54.93 88.48
N ASN A 346 -13.78 54.40 89.67
CA ASN A 346 -13.17 55.19 90.73
C ASN A 346 -11.73 55.65 90.34
N GLU A 347 -10.97 54.81 89.64
CA GLU A 347 -9.62 55.13 89.17
C GLU A 347 -9.61 56.23 88.07
N GLU A 348 -10.59 56.23 87.16
CA GLU A 348 -10.77 57.28 86.16
C GLU A 348 -11.37 58.58 86.76
N LEU A 349 -12.27 58.47 87.74
CA LEU A 349 -12.89 59.62 88.42
C LEU A 349 -11.91 60.38 89.33
N GLU A 350 -10.96 59.71 89.99
CA GLU A 350 -9.90 60.37 90.78
C GLU A 350 -8.91 61.14 89.89
N ASN A 351 -8.70 60.70 88.64
CA ASN A 351 -7.73 61.27 87.71
C ASN A 351 -8.29 62.39 86.80
N SER A 352 -9.58 62.73 86.89
CA SER A 352 -10.18 63.79 86.06
C SER A 352 -10.65 65.01 86.87
N GLU A 353 -10.18 66.21 86.51
CA GLU A 353 -10.51 67.45 87.24
C GLU A 353 -11.98 67.90 87.10
N LEU A 354 -12.72 67.37 86.12
CA LEU A 354 -14.11 67.73 85.82
C LEU A 354 -15.16 67.13 86.76
N PHE A 355 -14.83 66.10 87.54
CA PHE A 355 -15.80 65.32 88.31
C PHE A 355 -15.73 65.48 89.84
N LYS A 356 -14.85 66.36 90.36
CA LYS A 356 -14.72 66.66 91.81
C LYS A 356 -15.95 67.29 92.47
N ALA A 357 -16.97 67.68 91.70
CA ALA A 357 -18.22 68.27 92.18
C ALA A 357 -19.42 67.30 92.21
N LEU A 358 -19.25 66.04 91.80
CA LEU A 358 -20.27 65.00 91.89
C LEU A 358 -20.02 64.13 93.12
N ASP A 359 -21.03 63.98 93.97
CA ASP A 359 -20.94 63.15 95.17
C ASP A 359 -20.87 61.67 94.76
N ILE A 360 -19.66 61.11 94.74
CA ILE A 360 -19.31 59.77 94.22
C ILE A 360 -20.21 58.68 94.83
N LYS A 361 -20.63 58.86 96.09
CA LYS A 361 -21.54 57.96 96.80
C LYS A 361 -22.92 57.82 96.14
N SER A 362 -23.39 58.86 95.46
CA SER A 362 -24.69 58.85 94.77
C SER A 362 -24.68 57.96 93.53
N ILE A 363 -23.54 57.89 92.83
CA ILE A 363 -23.36 57.05 91.65
C ILE A 363 -23.15 55.59 92.06
N GLU A 364 -22.38 55.34 93.13
CA GLU A 364 -22.22 53.99 93.71
C GLU A 364 -23.57 53.41 94.15
N GLU A 365 -24.44 54.21 94.79
CA GLU A 365 -25.78 53.76 95.17
C GLU A 365 -26.68 53.40 93.98
N ILE A 366 -26.59 54.13 92.87
CA ILE A 366 -27.37 53.84 91.66
C ILE A 366 -26.88 52.55 91.00
N ILE A 367 -25.56 52.33 90.97
CA ILE A 367 -24.93 51.12 90.45
C ILE A 367 -25.30 49.91 91.31
N ASP A 368 -25.33 50.03 92.64
CA ASP A 368 -25.73 48.92 93.52
C ASP A 368 -27.23 48.59 93.42
N LYS A 369 -28.07 49.57 93.09
CA LYS A 369 -29.51 49.37 92.86
C LYS A 369 -29.81 48.82 91.45
N PHE A 370 -28.84 48.84 90.52
CA PHE A 370 -29.04 48.47 89.12
C PHE A 370 -29.29 46.96 88.90
N PRO A 371 -28.51 46.03 89.49
CA PRO A 371 -28.78 44.59 89.38
C PRO A 371 -30.12 44.21 90.00
N ASN A 372 -30.47 44.80 91.15
CA ASN A 372 -31.71 44.50 91.86
C ASN A 372 -32.96 44.97 91.09
N LYS A 373 -32.87 46.10 90.37
CA LYS A 373 -33.94 46.55 89.46
C LYS A 373 -34.06 45.67 88.21
N LEU A 374 -32.96 45.11 87.72
CA LEU A 374 -32.98 44.15 86.62
C LEU A 374 -33.63 42.83 87.05
N GLU A 375 -33.26 42.26 88.20
CA GLU A 375 -33.87 41.01 88.70
C GLU A 375 -35.39 41.13 88.91
N SER A 376 -35.87 42.31 89.32
CA SER A 376 -37.32 42.57 89.50
C SER A 376 -38.16 42.53 88.21
N LYS A 377 -37.53 42.48 87.02
CA LYS A 377 -38.23 42.38 85.73
C LYS A 377 -38.53 40.94 85.28
N GLY A 378 -38.18 39.94 86.09
CA GLY A 378 -38.61 38.55 85.86
C GLY A 378 -37.95 37.90 84.63
N PHE A 379 -36.63 37.75 84.65
CA PHE A 379 -35.89 37.07 83.59
C PHE A 379 -35.96 35.54 83.74
N ALA A 380 -36.21 34.85 82.64
CA ALA A 380 -36.25 33.38 82.61
C ALA A 380 -34.85 32.79 82.82
N HIS A 381 -34.73 31.80 83.70
CA HIS A 381 -33.51 31.00 83.84
C HIS A 381 -33.44 29.99 82.69
N SER A 382 -32.55 30.23 81.72
CA SER A 382 -32.22 29.26 80.69
C SER A 382 -30.76 28.86 80.81
N PHE A 383 -30.50 27.55 80.78
CA PHE A 383 -29.15 26.98 80.78
C PHE A 383 -28.49 26.96 79.39
N ILE A 384 -29.22 27.36 78.34
CA ILE A 384 -28.74 27.38 76.95
C ILE A 384 -28.21 28.78 76.64
N THR A 385 -26.90 28.90 76.47
CA THR A 385 -26.24 30.17 76.13
C THR A 385 -26.42 30.54 74.65
N HIS A 386 -26.30 31.83 74.33
CA HIS A 386 -26.43 32.35 72.96
C HIS A 386 -25.50 31.64 71.95
N ASN A 387 -24.31 31.21 72.38
CA ASN A 387 -23.34 30.50 71.53
C ASN A 387 -23.79 29.07 71.17
N MET A 388 -24.61 28.43 72.00
CA MET A 388 -25.15 27.08 71.73
C MET A 388 -26.38 27.11 70.81
N LEU A 389 -27.01 28.28 70.64
CA LEU A 389 -28.18 28.46 69.76
C LEU A 389 -27.81 28.45 68.27
N MET A 390 -26.59 28.89 67.90
CA MET A 390 -26.14 28.95 66.50
C MET A 390 -25.99 27.56 65.85
N PRO A 391 -25.28 26.58 66.45
CA PRO A 391 -25.18 25.22 65.89
C PRO A 391 -26.54 24.50 65.80
N LEU A 392 -27.44 24.76 66.76
CA LEU A 392 -28.80 24.22 66.76
C LEU A 392 -29.62 24.75 65.59
N ARG A 393 -29.48 26.05 65.27
CA ARG A 393 -30.13 26.68 64.12
C ARG A 393 -29.59 26.14 62.79
N GLU A 394 -28.29 25.97 62.66
CA GLU A 394 -27.68 25.38 61.45
C GLU A 394 -28.11 23.93 61.24
N SER A 395 -28.18 23.15 62.32
CA SER A 395 -28.66 21.76 62.28
C SER A 395 -30.14 21.69 61.86
N LEU A 396 -30.97 22.61 62.37
CA LEU A 396 -32.37 22.76 61.92
C LEU A 396 -32.47 23.11 60.43
N ALA A 397 -31.67 24.06 59.94
CA ALA A 397 -31.67 24.43 58.53
C ALA A 397 -31.23 23.29 57.59
N ARG A 398 -30.32 22.41 58.04
CA ARG A 398 -29.93 21.21 57.29
C ARG A 398 -31.05 20.18 57.23
N LEU A 399 -31.83 20.01 58.30
CA LEU A 399 -32.99 19.11 58.34
C LEU A 399 -34.11 19.56 57.38
N GLU A 400 -34.22 20.85 57.08
CA GLU A 400 -35.25 21.38 56.18
C GLU A 400 -34.90 21.25 54.70
N ASN A 401 -33.60 21.23 54.36
CA ASN A 401 -33.11 21.15 52.99
C ASN A 401 -32.82 19.70 52.54
N VAL A 402 -33.57 18.73 53.06
CA VAL A 402 -33.37 17.32 52.69
C VAL A 402 -34.07 17.04 51.36
N GLY A 403 -33.30 17.04 50.27
CA GLY A 403 -33.75 16.77 48.91
C GLY A 403 -34.08 15.30 48.62
N LEU A 404 -34.86 14.63 49.49
CA LEU A 404 -35.23 13.21 49.33
C LEU A 404 -35.89 12.91 47.98
N THR A 405 -36.71 13.83 47.49
CA THR A 405 -37.38 13.68 46.19
C THR A 405 -36.37 13.73 45.04
N GLN A 406 -35.30 14.51 45.18
CA GLN A 406 -34.21 14.59 44.22
C GLN A 406 -33.35 13.33 44.27
N ASP A 407 -32.96 12.86 45.47
CA ASP A 407 -32.20 11.63 45.67
C ASP A 407 -32.94 10.40 45.11
N ILE A 408 -34.25 10.28 45.37
CA ILE A 408 -35.07 9.18 44.86
C ILE A 408 -35.18 9.23 43.32
N LYS A 409 -35.31 10.43 42.73
CA LYS A 409 -35.33 10.60 41.28
C LYS A 409 -33.99 10.22 40.65
N GLU A 410 -32.88 10.64 41.25
CA GLU A 410 -31.53 10.32 40.79
C GLU A 410 -31.26 8.82 40.86
N ILE A 411 -31.61 8.16 41.98
CA ILE A 411 -31.53 6.69 42.12
C ILE A 411 -32.39 5.98 41.07
N LYS A 412 -33.62 6.46 40.84
CA LYS A 412 -34.51 5.88 39.81
C LYS A 412 -33.91 6.03 38.42
N SER A 413 -33.32 7.20 38.11
CA SER A 413 -32.68 7.45 36.83
C SER A 413 -31.43 6.59 36.62
N ALA A 414 -30.57 6.46 37.63
CA ALA A 414 -29.39 5.62 37.61
C ALA A 414 -29.77 4.13 37.46
N LYS A 415 -30.80 3.68 38.19
CA LYS A 415 -31.31 2.30 38.08
C LYS A 415 -31.90 2.01 36.69
N ASN A 416 -32.60 2.97 36.09
CA ASN A 416 -33.14 2.83 34.73
C ASN A 416 -32.02 2.77 33.68
N LYS A 417 -31.01 3.65 33.78
CA LYS A 417 -29.83 3.62 32.91
C LYS A 417 -29.07 2.29 33.05
N LEU A 418 -28.88 1.83 34.28
CA LEU A 418 -28.22 0.56 34.57
C LEU A 418 -29.00 -0.64 34.02
N ALA A 419 -30.34 -0.60 34.08
CA ALA A 419 -31.18 -1.60 33.43
C ALA A 419 -31.08 -1.56 31.89
N GLN A 420 -31.01 -0.37 31.29
CA GLN A 420 -30.78 -0.22 29.85
C GLN A 420 -29.42 -0.76 29.42
N VAL A 421 -28.34 -0.41 30.13
CA VAL A 421 -26.99 -0.92 29.86
C VAL A 421 -26.92 -2.44 30.07
N LYS A 422 -27.58 -2.98 31.11
CA LYS A 422 -27.69 -4.44 31.29
C LYS A 422 -28.43 -5.10 30.15
N ASN A 423 -29.56 -4.55 29.72
CA ASN A 423 -30.30 -5.08 28.57
C ASN A 423 -29.47 -4.99 27.29
N TYR A 424 -28.67 -3.93 27.10
CA TYR A 424 -27.77 -3.80 25.94
C TYR A 424 -26.64 -4.83 25.97
N ILE A 425 -26.04 -5.07 27.14
CA ILE A 425 -25.03 -6.11 27.34
C ILE A 425 -25.64 -7.49 27.10
N ASP A 426 -26.85 -7.73 27.60
CA ASP A 426 -27.57 -8.98 27.40
C ASP A 426 -27.94 -9.16 25.92
N GLU A 427 -28.41 -8.12 25.23
CA GLU A 427 -28.66 -8.09 23.77
C GLU A 427 -27.39 -8.41 22.96
N LEU A 428 -26.26 -7.77 23.26
CA LEU A 428 -24.94 -8.04 22.67
C LEU A 428 -24.41 -9.45 22.97
N SER A 429 -24.77 -10.02 24.11
CA SER A 429 -24.42 -11.40 24.47
C SER A 429 -25.34 -12.43 23.81
N SER A 430 -26.56 -12.03 23.46
CA SER A 430 -27.59 -12.79 22.75
C SER A 430 -27.64 -12.53 21.25
N ASP A 431 -26.65 -11.83 20.70
CA ASP A 431 -26.55 -11.54 19.27
C ASP A 431 -26.18 -12.82 18.51
N ASP A 432 -27.16 -13.72 18.39
CA ASP A 432 -27.12 -14.97 17.62
C ASP A 432 -26.56 -14.69 16.21
N SER A 433 -26.80 -13.49 15.67
CA SER A 433 -26.30 -13.08 14.36
C SER A 433 -24.77 -13.06 14.24
N THR A 434 -24.06 -12.65 15.30
CA THR A 434 -22.59 -12.57 15.30
C THR A 434 -21.98 -13.94 15.55
N ARG A 435 -22.60 -14.74 16.42
CA ARG A 435 -22.19 -16.12 16.69
C ARG A 435 -22.48 -17.05 15.51
N GLU A 436 -23.58 -16.86 14.81
CA GLU A 436 -23.92 -17.55 13.55
C GLU A 436 -22.96 -17.16 12.42
N LYS A 437 -22.63 -15.88 12.26
CA LYS A 437 -21.59 -15.44 11.30
C LYS A 437 -20.23 -16.05 11.61
N GLN A 438 -19.83 -16.10 12.88
CA GLN A 438 -18.60 -16.76 13.29
C GLN A 438 -18.63 -18.28 13.05
N LYS A 439 -19.78 -18.92 13.27
CA LYS A 439 -19.95 -20.35 13.01
C LYS A 439 -19.90 -20.64 11.51
N ALA A 440 -20.59 -19.84 10.69
CA ALA A 440 -20.55 -19.94 9.24
C ALA A 440 -19.13 -19.73 8.67
N LEU A 441 -18.39 -18.74 9.17
CA LEU A 441 -17.00 -18.51 8.78
C LEU A 441 -16.07 -19.65 9.22
N LYS A 442 -16.31 -20.27 10.39
CA LYS A 442 -15.55 -21.45 10.83
C LYS A 442 -15.87 -22.69 10.00
N GLU A 443 -17.13 -22.87 9.58
CA GLU A 443 -17.54 -23.92 8.65
C GLU A 443 -16.94 -23.71 7.24
N GLU A 444 -16.83 -22.45 6.79
CA GLU A 444 -16.13 -22.11 5.55
C GLU A 444 -14.63 -22.42 5.64
N VAL A 445 -13.98 -22.09 6.76
CA VAL A 445 -12.57 -22.45 6.99
C VAL A 445 -12.37 -23.96 7.01
N SER A 446 -13.23 -24.73 7.69
CA SER A 446 -13.09 -26.19 7.73
C SER A 446 -13.32 -26.85 6.36
N ALA A 447 -14.24 -26.30 5.55
CA ALA A 447 -14.43 -26.74 4.17
C ALA A 447 -13.19 -26.47 3.30
N LEU A 448 -12.61 -25.27 3.41
CA LEU A 448 -11.38 -24.90 2.70
C LEU A 448 -10.18 -25.74 3.14
N GLU A 449 -10.06 -26.05 4.44
CA GLU A 449 -9.02 -26.94 4.98
C GLU A 449 -9.18 -28.38 4.47
N SER A 450 -10.42 -28.88 4.35
CA SER A 450 -10.70 -30.20 3.77
C SER A 450 -10.32 -30.27 2.29
N GLU A 451 -10.70 -29.26 1.48
CA GLU A 451 -10.30 -29.17 0.07
C GLU A 451 -8.78 -29.09 -0.09
N LYS A 452 -8.11 -28.29 0.76
CA LYS A 452 -6.66 -28.20 0.79
C LYS A 452 -6.02 -29.55 1.11
N SER A 453 -6.50 -30.25 2.13
CA SER A 453 -6.00 -31.57 2.53
C SER A 453 -6.12 -32.59 1.39
N GLN A 454 -7.24 -32.61 0.66
CA GLN A 454 -7.43 -33.51 -0.49
C GLN A 454 -6.40 -33.22 -1.60
N LYS A 455 -6.12 -31.95 -1.87
CA LYS A 455 -5.12 -31.56 -2.86
C LYS A 455 -3.68 -31.79 -2.40
N GLU A 456 -3.41 -31.70 -1.09
CA GLU A 456 -2.12 -32.09 -0.52
C GLU A 456 -1.87 -33.60 -0.63
N GLU A 457 -2.89 -34.44 -0.42
CA GLU A 457 -2.80 -35.88 -0.70
C GLU A 457 -2.56 -36.17 -2.18
N GLU A 458 -3.25 -35.46 -3.09
CA GLU A 458 -3.03 -35.57 -4.53
C GLU A 458 -1.59 -35.16 -4.91
N LYS A 459 -1.06 -34.10 -4.29
CA LYS A 459 0.32 -33.66 -4.47
C LYS A 459 1.33 -34.73 -4.04
N GLU A 460 1.14 -35.35 -2.88
CA GLU A 460 2.05 -36.42 -2.42
C GLU A 460 2.01 -37.64 -3.34
N ARG A 461 0.81 -38.06 -3.80
CA ARG A 461 0.69 -39.13 -4.80
C ARG A 461 1.42 -38.78 -6.10
N LEU A 462 1.26 -37.56 -6.58
CA LEU A 462 1.90 -37.09 -7.82
C LEU A 462 3.42 -37.00 -7.69
N LYS A 463 3.95 -36.64 -6.51
CA LYS A 463 5.38 -36.68 -6.21
C LYS A 463 5.94 -38.10 -6.22
N ASP A 464 5.21 -39.04 -5.64
CA ASP A 464 5.61 -40.46 -5.66
C ASP A 464 5.59 -41.02 -7.08
N ASP A 465 4.61 -40.63 -7.90
CA ASP A 465 4.57 -41.02 -9.30
C ASP A 465 5.69 -40.36 -10.12
N LEU A 466 6.04 -39.10 -9.83
CA LEU A 466 7.23 -38.45 -10.41
C LEU A 466 8.52 -39.19 -10.05
N ARG A 467 8.69 -39.60 -8.79
CA ARG A 467 9.86 -40.39 -8.36
C ARG A 467 9.94 -41.73 -9.10
N LYS A 468 8.81 -42.42 -9.27
CA LYS A 468 8.76 -43.67 -10.06
C LYS A 468 9.15 -43.40 -11.51
N LEU A 469 8.56 -42.37 -12.13
CA LEU A 469 8.87 -41.97 -13.51
C LEU A 469 10.34 -41.57 -13.71
N GLU A 470 10.94 -40.88 -12.75
CA GLU A 470 12.37 -40.53 -12.75
C GLU A 470 13.24 -41.79 -12.63
N SER A 471 12.87 -42.74 -11.77
CA SER A 471 13.59 -44.01 -11.65
C SER A 471 13.48 -44.86 -12.93
N THR A 472 12.33 -44.88 -13.59
CA THR A 472 12.16 -45.57 -14.88
C THR A 472 12.94 -44.87 -15.99
N LYS A 473 13.02 -43.54 -15.97
CA LYS A 473 13.86 -42.79 -16.91
C LYS A 473 15.34 -43.14 -16.74
N GLU A 474 15.85 -43.18 -15.50
CA GLU A 474 17.23 -43.58 -15.24
C GLU A 474 17.54 -45.02 -15.68
N GLN A 475 16.58 -45.93 -15.53
CA GLN A 475 16.72 -47.30 -16.02
C GLN A 475 16.76 -47.35 -17.55
N LEU A 476 15.86 -46.62 -18.23
CA LEU A 476 15.85 -46.51 -19.69
C LEU A 476 17.13 -45.86 -20.22
N ASP A 477 17.65 -44.82 -19.57
CA ASP A 477 18.92 -44.18 -19.97
C ASP A 477 20.11 -45.14 -19.82
N LYS A 478 20.17 -45.95 -18.75
CA LYS A 478 21.20 -46.99 -18.59
C LYS A 478 21.10 -48.09 -19.66
N GLU A 479 19.88 -48.52 -19.98
CA GLU A 479 19.64 -49.50 -21.04
C GLU A 479 20.05 -48.94 -22.41
N ILE A 480 19.67 -47.70 -22.71
CA ILE A 480 20.04 -46.98 -23.93
C ILE A 480 21.57 -46.84 -24.03
N ASP A 481 22.26 -46.47 -22.95
CA ASP A 481 23.72 -46.35 -22.92
C ASP A 481 24.42 -47.70 -23.14
N SER A 482 23.88 -48.79 -22.59
CA SER A 482 24.41 -50.15 -22.80
C SER A 482 24.25 -50.62 -24.25
N LEU A 483 23.13 -50.27 -24.89
CA LEU A 483 22.88 -50.56 -26.30
C LEU A 483 23.78 -49.71 -27.21
N LYS A 484 24.00 -48.43 -26.84
CA LYS A 484 24.90 -47.49 -27.53
C LYS A 484 26.37 -47.90 -27.46
N GLN A 485 26.85 -48.46 -26.34
CA GLN A 485 28.24 -48.96 -26.21
C GLN A 485 28.55 -50.13 -27.15
N ASN A 486 27.55 -50.94 -27.50
CA ASN A 486 27.73 -52.08 -28.41
C ASN A 486 27.82 -51.69 -29.89
N ILE A 487 27.58 -50.41 -30.25
CA ILE A 487 27.55 -49.89 -31.63
C ILE A 487 28.90 -49.30 -32.07
N ASN A 488 29.93 -49.36 -31.21
CA ASN A 488 31.13 -48.53 -31.36
C ASN A 488 32.01 -48.95 -32.56
N THR A 489 31.83 -48.28 -33.70
CA THR A 489 32.78 -48.24 -34.82
C THR A 489 33.69 -47.03 -34.68
N GLU A 490 35.00 -47.17 -34.92
CA GLU A 490 36.02 -46.11 -34.74
C GLU A 490 35.70 -44.77 -35.44
N ARG A 491 34.85 -44.77 -36.48
CA ARG A 491 34.45 -43.56 -37.20
C ARG A 491 33.48 -42.68 -36.42
N ILE A 492 32.54 -43.24 -35.66
CA ILE A 492 31.55 -42.48 -34.87
C ILE A 492 32.23 -41.86 -33.64
N ASP A 493 33.13 -42.61 -33.01
CA ASP A 493 33.83 -42.22 -31.79
C ASP A 493 34.55 -40.86 -31.96
N SER A 494 35.13 -40.61 -33.14
CA SER A 494 35.76 -39.33 -33.48
C SER A 494 34.76 -38.15 -33.55
N LYS A 495 33.59 -38.34 -34.19
CA LYS A 495 32.55 -37.30 -34.31
C LYS A 495 31.86 -37.03 -32.97
N LEU A 496 31.61 -38.08 -32.19
CA LEU A 496 31.05 -37.96 -30.84
C LEU A 496 32.00 -37.20 -29.91
N ARG A 497 33.31 -37.50 -29.95
CA ARG A 497 34.32 -36.74 -29.20
C ARG A 497 34.36 -35.27 -29.59
N ILE A 498 34.24 -34.94 -30.88
CA ILE A 498 34.17 -33.54 -31.34
C ILE A 498 32.90 -32.87 -30.80
N LEU A 499 31.74 -33.52 -30.87
CA LEU A 499 30.48 -32.97 -30.35
C LEU A 499 30.50 -32.79 -28.83
N GLU A 500 31.10 -33.72 -28.09
CA GLU A 500 31.28 -33.60 -26.64
C GLU A 500 32.27 -32.51 -26.26
N SER A 501 33.37 -32.38 -27.00
CA SER A 501 34.32 -31.28 -26.83
C SER A 501 33.66 -29.93 -27.13
N LEU A 502 32.87 -29.83 -28.20
CA LEU A 502 32.11 -28.63 -28.54
C LEU A 502 31.08 -28.29 -27.45
N LYS A 503 30.32 -29.28 -26.98
CA LYS A 503 29.36 -29.10 -25.88
C LYS A 503 30.06 -28.58 -24.62
N THR A 504 31.16 -29.21 -24.22
CA THR A 504 31.91 -28.83 -23.02
C THR A 504 32.48 -27.42 -23.17
N SER A 505 33.03 -27.11 -24.35
CA SER A 505 33.56 -25.76 -24.65
C SER A 505 32.46 -24.70 -24.63
N LEU A 506 31.27 -25.00 -25.15
CA LEU A 506 30.12 -24.09 -25.13
C LEU A 506 29.58 -23.88 -23.72
N ILE A 507 29.51 -24.93 -22.89
CA ILE A 507 29.11 -24.81 -21.49
C ILE A 507 30.11 -23.92 -20.73
N GLN A 508 31.41 -24.17 -20.87
CA GLN A 508 32.44 -23.35 -20.24
C GLN A 508 32.43 -21.91 -20.75
N TYR A 509 32.21 -21.70 -22.05
CA TYR A 509 32.07 -20.37 -22.63
C TYR A 509 30.85 -19.64 -22.06
N ARG A 510 29.71 -20.33 -21.94
CA ARG A 510 28.48 -19.78 -21.36
C ARG A 510 28.68 -19.39 -19.90
N GLU A 511 29.30 -20.24 -19.08
CA GLU A 511 29.61 -19.92 -17.68
C GLU A 511 30.50 -18.68 -17.58
N LYS A 512 31.61 -18.64 -18.32
CA LYS A 512 32.51 -17.48 -18.36
C LYS A 512 31.83 -16.21 -18.87
N LEU A 513 30.96 -16.34 -19.87
CA LEU A 513 30.21 -15.21 -20.41
C LEU A 513 29.23 -14.68 -19.37
N ASN A 514 28.51 -15.56 -18.67
CA ASN A 514 27.59 -15.18 -17.60
C ASN A 514 28.32 -14.46 -16.47
N ASP A 515 29.46 -15.00 -16.02
CA ASP A 515 30.24 -14.37 -14.95
C ASP A 515 30.74 -12.98 -15.38
N LYS A 516 31.30 -12.88 -16.60
CA LYS A 516 31.74 -11.60 -17.15
C LYS A 516 30.61 -10.58 -17.26
N LEU A 517 29.44 -11.00 -17.77
CA LEU A 517 28.29 -10.12 -17.93
C LEU A 517 27.71 -9.70 -16.57
N ARG A 518 27.71 -10.58 -15.57
CA ARG A 518 27.34 -10.22 -14.19
C ARG A 518 28.28 -9.17 -13.62
N ASP A 519 29.59 -9.33 -13.80
CA ASP A 519 30.60 -8.38 -13.32
C ASP A 519 30.48 -7.01 -14.01
N GLU A 520 30.24 -6.99 -15.32
CA GLU A 520 30.02 -5.76 -16.08
C GLU A 520 28.69 -5.09 -15.69
N LEU A 521 27.61 -5.88 -15.54
CA LEU A 521 26.31 -5.39 -15.07
C LEU A 521 26.42 -4.80 -13.67
N HIS A 522 27.08 -5.50 -12.75
CA HIS A 522 27.36 -5.01 -11.40
C HIS A 522 28.06 -3.66 -11.42
N SER A 523 29.17 -3.58 -12.16
CA SER A 523 30.01 -2.38 -12.23
C SER A 523 29.26 -1.20 -12.84
N LEU A 524 28.51 -1.43 -13.93
CA LEU A 524 27.74 -0.39 -14.61
C LEU A 524 26.55 0.09 -13.77
N ILE A 525 25.82 -0.80 -13.11
CA ILE A 525 24.70 -0.38 -12.25
C ILE A 525 25.23 0.47 -11.11
N LEU A 526 26.30 0.04 -10.43
CA LEU A 526 26.88 0.77 -9.31
C LEU A 526 27.40 2.14 -9.75
N GLU A 527 28.14 2.21 -10.86
CA GLU A 527 28.65 3.46 -11.42
C GLU A 527 27.51 4.41 -11.81
N ASN A 528 26.50 3.91 -12.53
CA ASN A 528 25.34 4.69 -12.93
C ASN A 528 24.57 5.17 -11.70
N TYR A 529 24.37 4.32 -10.69
CA TYR A 529 23.65 4.66 -9.47
C TYR A 529 24.36 5.76 -8.67
N GLN A 530 25.67 5.63 -8.44
CA GLN A 530 26.46 6.65 -7.74
C GLN A 530 26.50 7.98 -8.50
N LYS A 531 26.45 7.97 -9.83
CA LYS A 531 26.33 9.20 -10.65
C LYS A 531 24.97 9.89 -10.50
N LEU A 532 23.90 9.11 -10.32
CA LEU A 532 22.55 9.64 -10.17
C LEU A 532 22.25 10.05 -8.72
N LEU A 533 22.78 9.32 -7.74
CA LEU A 533 22.55 9.52 -6.30
C LEU A 533 23.83 9.28 -5.46
N PRO A 534 24.78 10.23 -5.45
CA PRO A 534 26.08 10.09 -4.78
C PRO A 534 26.02 10.05 -3.25
N ASN A 535 25.00 10.66 -2.63
CA ASN A 535 24.87 10.83 -1.19
C ASN A 535 23.97 9.77 -0.52
N ASP A 536 23.78 8.60 -1.15
CA ASP A 536 22.98 7.53 -0.55
C ASP A 536 23.80 6.59 0.35
N ASN A 537 23.09 5.81 1.16
CA ASN A 537 23.64 4.76 2.01
C ASN A 537 24.06 3.50 1.25
N ILE A 538 23.63 3.34 0.00
CA ILE A 538 24.00 2.21 -0.86
C ILE A 538 25.40 2.43 -1.42
N LYS A 539 26.35 1.60 -0.99
CA LYS A 539 27.75 1.64 -1.46
C LYS A 539 28.18 0.41 -2.23
N GLU A 540 27.56 -0.72 -1.94
CA GLU A 540 27.85 -1.98 -2.60
C GLU A 540 26.55 -2.61 -3.11
N LEU A 541 26.64 -3.17 -4.31
CA LEU A 541 25.56 -3.91 -4.95
C LEU A 541 26.10 -5.32 -5.17
N SER A 542 25.32 -6.35 -4.90
CA SER A 542 25.71 -7.73 -5.17
C SER A 542 24.67 -8.39 -6.04
N ILE A 543 25.12 -8.96 -7.15
CA ILE A 543 24.28 -9.72 -8.09
C ILE A 543 24.54 -11.19 -7.82
N ARG A 544 23.51 -11.94 -7.42
CA ARG A 544 23.58 -13.39 -7.23
C ARG A 544 23.63 -14.13 -8.58
N GLU A 545 23.86 -15.44 -8.54
CA GLU A 545 23.87 -16.28 -9.75
C GLU A 545 22.53 -16.26 -10.50
N ASP A 546 21.42 -16.06 -9.81
CA ASP A 546 20.08 -15.90 -10.39
C ASP A 546 19.79 -14.46 -10.89
N PHE A 547 20.82 -13.62 -10.97
CA PHE A 547 20.71 -12.18 -11.27
C PHE A 547 19.87 -11.40 -10.25
N GLU A 548 19.63 -11.95 -9.05
CA GLU A 548 18.97 -11.21 -7.98
C GLU A 548 19.90 -10.11 -7.45
N ILE A 549 19.39 -8.86 -7.50
CA ILE A 549 20.13 -7.68 -7.04
C ILE A 549 19.88 -7.49 -5.55
N THR A 550 20.97 -7.49 -4.77
CA THR A 550 20.97 -7.15 -3.35
C THR A 550 21.78 -5.89 -3.12
N LEU A 551 21.28 -5.01 -2.27
CA LEU A 551 21.93 -3.74 -1.94
C LEU A 551 22.56 -3.85 -0.56
N LYS A 552 23.76 -3.30 -0.37
CA LYS A 552 24.47 -3.25 0.90
C LYS A 552 24.91 -1.85 1.26
N ASP A 553 24.94 -1.58 2.56
CA ASP A 553 25.41 -0.32 3.12
C ASP A 553 26.94 -0.25 3.27
N GLU A 554 27.45 0.85 3.84
CA GLU A 554 28.88 1.05 4.16
C GLU A 554 29.47 -0.02 5.10
N ASN A 555 28.62 -0.69 5.89
CA ASN A 555 29.02 -1.71 6.86
C ASN A 555 28.87 -3.13 6.30
N GLY A 556 28.39 -3.28 5.06
CA GLY A 556 28.11 -4.57 4.41
C GLY A 556 26.77 -5.20 4.83
N GLU A 557 25.91 -4.47 5.54
CA GLU A 557 24.58 -4.94 5.93
C GLU A 557 23.59 -4.86 4.77
N LEU A 558 22.69 -5.83 4.69
CA LEU A 558 21.68 -5.90 3.63
C LEU A 558 20.64 -4.78 3.78
N ILE A 559 20.50 -3.96 2.76
CA ILE A 559 19.47 -2.94 2.67
C ILE A 559 18.22 -3.56 2.04
N ILE A 560 17.14 -3.60 2.82
CA ILE A 560 15.84 -4.03 2.32
C ILE A 560 15.29 -2.95 1.39
N VAL A 561 15.24 -3.26 0.09
CA VAL A 561 14.74 -2.35 -0.97
C VAL A 561 13.33 -1.84 -0.64
N GLU A 562 12.47 -2.65 -0.02
CA GLU A 562 11.10 -2.28 0.34
C GLU A 562 11.03 -1.06 1.28
N ASN A 563 12.04 -0.88 2.15
CA ASN A 563 12.15 0.22 3.12
C ASN A 563 12.73 1.51 2.51
N GLN A 564 13.14 1.48 1.24
CA GLN A 564 13.66 2.65 0.54
C GLN A 564 12.53 3.60 0.12
N SER A 565 12.85 4.89 0.01
CA SER A 565 11.90 5.88 -0.51
C SER A 565 11.50 5.55 -1.95
N SER A 566 10.30 5.99 -2.35
CA SER A 566 9.81 5.80 -3.72
C SER A 566 10.75 6.44 -4.77
N GLY A 567 11.38 7.57 -4.45
CA GLY A 567 12.37 8.22 -5.32
C GLY A 567 13.65 7.41 -5.48
N GLN A 568 14.20 6.84 -4.39
CA GLN A 568 15.39 5.98 -4.45
C GLN A 568 15.15 4.72 -5.29
N LYS A 569 13.99 4.08 -5.13
CA LYS A 569 13.58 2.93 -5.95
C LYS A 569 13.56 3.26 -7.44
N GLN A 570 13.02 4.44 -7.79
CA GLN A 570 12.96 4.89 -9.18
C GLN A 570 14.35 5.20 -9.74
N ILE A 571 15.24 5.82 -8.95
CA ILE A 571 16.63 6.06 -9.37
C ILE A 571 17.37 4.73 -9.58
N LEU A 572 17.18 3.74 -8.71
CA LEU A 572 17.76 2.41 -8.87
C LEU A 572 17.26 1.75 -10.16
N ALA A 573 15.96 1.79 -10.43
CA ALA A 573 15.38 1.27 -11.67
C ALA A 573 16.01 1.94 -12.91
N ILE A 574 16.14 3.28 -12.90
CA ILE A 574 16.81 4.03 -13.97
C ILE A 574 18.27 3.59 -14.13
N ALA A 575 19.02 3.40 -13.04
CA ALA A 575 20.41 2.94 -13.10
C ALA A 575 20.54 1.54 -13.71
N ILE A 576 19.62 0.63 -13.36
CA ILE A 576 19.54 -0.72 -13.94
C ILE A 576 19.24 -0.64 -15.44
N PHE A 577 18.24 0.14 -15.86
CA PHE A 577 17.93 0.28 -17.29
C PHE A 577 19.05 0.92 -18.07
N TRP A 578 19.73 1.90 -17.48
CA TRP A 578 20.89 2.51 -18.11
C TRP A 578 22.04 1.52 -18.29
N ALA A 579 22.28 0.64 -17.32
CA ALA A 579 23.30 -0.41 -17.44
C ALA A 579 22.91 -1.44 -18.51
N LEU A 580 21.66 -1.91 -18.52
CA LEU A 580 21.16 -2.86 -19.50
C LEU A 580 21.20 -2.31 -20.92
N SER A 581 20.80 -1.04 -21.11
CA SER A 581 20.86 -0.38 -22.41
C SER A 581 22.30 -0.20 -22.93
N LYS A 582 23.28 -0.06 -22.03
CA LYS A 582 24.70 -0.01 -22.41
C LYS A 582 25.21 -1.40 -22.80
N LEU A 583 24.87 -2.44 -22.02
CA LEU A 583 25.31 -3.81 -22.26
C LEU A 583 24.69 -4.44 -23.50
N SER A 584 23.44 -4.11 -23.80
CA SER A 584 22.74 -4.66 -24.96
C SER A 584 23.33 -4.19 -26.30
N ASN A 585 24.21 -3.17 -26.30
CA ASN A 585 24.74 -2.49 -27.49
C ASN A 585 23.66 -2.06 -28.51
N SER A 586 22.40 -2.08 -28.10
CA SER A 586 21.26 -1.77 -28.94
C SER A 586 20.96 -0.28 -28.79
N ASN A 587 21.31 0.50 -29.82
CA ASN A 587 21.00 1.92 -29.93
C ASN A 587 19.49 2.14 -30.19
N LEU A 588 18.64 1.61 -29.33
CA LEU A 588 17.19 1.75 -29.43
C LEU A 588 16.75 3.08 -28.80
N PRO A 589 15.71 3.72 -29.36
CA PRO A 589 15.13 4.93 -28.79
C PRO A 589 14.40 4.60 -27.49
N ILE A 590 14.46 5.52 -26.52
CA ILE A 590 13.74 5.41 -25.25
C ILE A 590 12.60 6.43 -25.23
N ILE A 591 11.39 6.02 -24.84
CA ILE A 591 10.22 6.87 -24.65
C ILE A 591 9.77 6.77 -23.18
N ILE A 592 9.73 7.90 -22.47
CA ILE A 592 9.47 7.92 -21.03
C ILE A 592 8.32 8.88 -20.69
N ASP A 593 7.27 8.38 -20.04
CA ASP A 593 6.18 9.20 -19.46
C ASP A 593 6.48 9.46 -17.99
N THR A 594 6.04 10.60 -17.48
CA THR A 594 6.28 11.08 -16.11
C THR A 594 7.69 10.77 -15.56
N PRO A 595 8.75 11.09 -16.33
CA PRO A 595 10.06 10.49 -16.15
C PRO A 595 10.76 10.85 -14.83
N LEU A 596 10.30 11.90 -14.13
CA LEU A 596 10.93 12.45 -12.92
C LEU A 596 9.95 12.61 -11.75
N SER A 597 8.75 12.02 -11.83
CA SER A 597 7.78 12.03 -10.73
C SER A 597 8.44 11.44 -9.47
N ARG A 598 8.13 11.95 -8.27
CA ARG A 598 8.64 11.45 -6.97
C ARG A 598 10.16 11.58 -6.71
N ILE A 599 10.92 12.18 -7.63
CA ILE A 599 12.36 12.47 -7.47
C ILE A 599 12.55 13.93 -7.02
N ASP A 600 13.43 14.14 -6.04
CA ASP A 600 13.78 15.45 -5.52
C ASP A 600 14.62 16.26 -6.51
N ARG A 601 14.68 17.57 -6.25
CA ARG A 601 15.19 18.56 -7.20
C ARG A 601 16.65 18.33 -7.60
N GLU A 602 17.51 17.93 -6.67
CA GLU A 602 18.94 17.76 -6.95
C GLU A 602 19.18 16.54 -7.85
N ASN A 603 18.49 15.45 -7.56
CA ASN A 603 18.62 14.21 -8.33
C ASN A 603 18.01 14.30 -9.73
N ARG A 604 16.94 15.10 -9.91
CA ARG A 604 16.40 15.41 -11.25
C ARG A 604 17.45 16.02 -12.17
N ALA A 605 18.26 16.96 -11.67
CA ALA A 605 19.32 17.58 -12.47
C ALA A 605 20.36 16.55 -12.94
N ARG A 606 20.76 15.63 -12.04
CA ARG A 606 21.72 14.55 -12.36
C ARG A 606 21.16 13.58 -13.40
N ILE A 607 19.88 13.22 -13.31
CA ILE A 607 19.22 12.34 -14.31
C ILE A 607 19.21 13.02 -15.69
N ILE A 608 18.83 14.29 -15.75
CA ILE A 608 18.78 15.05 -17.01
C ILE A 608 20.17 15.14 -17.65
N GLN A 609 21.21 15.41 -16.85
CA GLN A 609 22.57 15.62 -17.36
C GLN A 609 23.30 14.32 -17.72
N ASN A 610 23.00 13.20 -17.04
CA ASN A 610 23.73 11.95 -17.20
C ASN A 610 22.95 10.91 -18.00
N TYR A 611 21.68 10.65 -17.65
CA TYR A 611 20.91 9.56 -18.23
C TYR A 611 20.30 9.95 -19.58
N TYR A 612 19.61 11.09 -19.65
CA TYR A 612 18.97 11.54 -20.91
C TYR A 612 19.97 11.90 -22.01
N THR A 613 21.23 12.14 -21.65
CA THR A 613 22.30 12.47 -22.58
C THR A 613 23.04 11.25 -23.12
N SER A 614 22.87 10.08 -22.51
CA SER A 614 23.68 8.89 -22.82
C SER A 614 23.14 8.03 -23.97
N ASN A 615 21.86 8.14 -24.32
CA ASN A 615 21.21 7.25 -25.30
C ASN A 615 21.05 7.91 -26.68
N ALA A 616 20.94 7.10 -27.75
CA ALA A 616 20.91 7.61 -29.13
C ALA A 616 19.71 8.54 -29.43
N GLN A 617 18.56 8.28 -28.82
CA GLN A 617 17.36 9.13 -28.90
C GLN A 617 16.52 8.93 -27.64
N VAL A 618 16.20 10.02 -26.95
CA VAL A 618 15.37 10.01 -25.74
C VAL A 618 14.18 10.92 -25.97
N ILE A 619 12.97 10.36 -25.91
CA ILE A 619 11.70 11.09 -26.01
C ILE A 619 11.07 11.10 -24.61
N ILE A 620 10.99 12.26 -23.98
CA ILE A 620 10.36 12.41 -22.66
C ILE A 620 8.99 13.08 -22.79
N LEU A 621 8.05 12.66 -21.93
CA LEU A 621 6.73 13.27 -21.80
C LEU A 621 6.52 13.85 -20.38
N PRO A 622 7.15 14.99 -20.05
CA PRO A 622 7.02 15.58 -18.72
C PRO A 622 5.73 16.40 -18.56
N HIS A 623 5.35 16.65 -17.31
CA HIS A 623 4.33 17.63 -16.92
C HIS A 623 4.94 18.83 -16.17
N SER A 624 4.14 19.86 -15.90
CA SER A 624 4.58 21.12 -15.25
C SER A 624 5.36 20.92 -13.94
N GLY A 625 4.87 20.04 -13.06
CA GLY A 625 5.55 19.71 -11.80
C GLY A 625 6.89 18.95 -11.91
N GLU A 626 7.24 18.41 -13.07
CA GLU A 626 8.47 17.61 -13.27
C GLU A 626 9.59 18.40 -13.97
N MET A 627 9.24 19.18 -15.00
CA MET A 627 10.18 20.02 -15.74
C MET A 627 9.76 21.49 -15.65
N GLY A 628 10.36 22.22 -14.71
CA GLY A 628 10.25 23.67 -14.62
C GLY A 628 11.36 24.40 -15.39
N GLU A 629 11.42 25.72 -15.24
CA GLU A 629 12.39 26.56 -15.96
C GLU A 629 13.85 26.14 -15.76
N ARG A 630 14.19 25.70 -14.53
CA ARG A 630 15.54 25.25 -14.17
C ARG A 630 15.88 23.91 -14.82
N GLU A 631 14.97 22.94 -14.76
CA GLU A 631 15.14 21.64 -15.39
C GLU A 631 15.30 21.77 -16.92
N TYR A 632 14.51 22.63 -17.56
CA TYR A 632 14.73 22.98 -18.97
C TYR A 632 16.08 23.66 -19.21
N GLY A 633 16.57 24.47 -18.28
CA GLY A 633 17.93 25.04 -18.33
C GLY A 633 19.02 23.97 -18.33
N TYR A 634 18.88 22.91 -17.53
CA TYR A 634 19.82 21.77 -17.54
C TYR A 634 19.72 20.97 -18.85
N ALA A 635 18.51 20.83 -19.39
CA ALA A 635 18.25 20.07 -20.61
C ALA A 635 18.60 20.83 -21.92
N GLU A 636 18.70 22.15 -21.89
CA GLU A 636 18.79 23.03 -23.07
C GLU A 636 19.92 22.67 -24.04
N ARG A 637 21.07 22.25 -23.50
CA ARG A 637 22.24 21.85 -24.31
C ARG A 637 22.00 20.58 -25.11
N TYR A 638 21.10 19.70 -24.64
CA TYR A 638 20.84 18.38 -25.21
C TYR A 638 19.48 18.30 -25.91
N LEU A 639 18.58 19.27 -25.67
CA LEU A 639 17.24 19.33 -26.22
C LEU A 639 17.25 19.69 -27.70
N ALA A 640 16.90 18.72 -28.55
CA ALA A 640 16.79 18.85 -30.00
C ALA A 640 15.49 19.56 -30.40
N GLN A 641 14.34 19.08 -29.92
CA GLN A 641 13.02 19.64 -30.22
C GLN A 641 12.05 19.54 -29.04
N LEU A 642 11.09 20.45 -29.03
CA LEU A 642 10.08 20.62 -28.00
C LEU A 642 8.68 20.65 -28.64
N TYR A 643 7.76 19.89 -28.06
CA TYR A 643 6.38 19.76 -28.47
C TYR A 643 5.47 19.94 -27.26
N LYS A 644 4.22 20.30 -27.53
CA LYS A 644 3.15 20.42 -26.55
C LYS A 644 1.97 19.58 -27.00
N ILE A 645 1.48 18.74 -26.09
CA ILE A 645 0.19 18.08 -26.24
C ILE A 645 -0.87 19.10 -25.84
N ASP A 646 -1.76 19.39 -26.77
CA ASP A 646 -2.95 20.21 -26.55
C ASP A 646 -4.17 19.28 -26.60
N ASN A 647 -4.99 19.32 -25.56
CA ASN A 647 -6.20 18.52 -25.47
C ASN A 647 -7.33 19.41 -24.98
N GLN A 648 -8.38 19.53 -25.80
CA GLN A 648 -9.56 20.29 -25.43
C GLN A 648 -10.27 19.61 -24.23
N ALA A 649 -11.18 20.33 -23.56
CA ALA A 649 -11.79 19.90 -22.29
C ALA A 649 -12.49 18.52 -22.33
N ASP A 650 -12.74 17.96 -23.52
CA ASP A 650 -13.36 16.65 -23.72
C ASP A 650 -12.42 15.43 -23.59
N ARG A 651 -11.10 15.66 -23.47
CA ARG A 651 -10.03 14.67 -23.31
C ARG A 651 -9.90 13.63 -24.45
N LYS A 652 -10.56 13.84 -25.59
CA LYS A 652 -10.64 12.86 -26.70
C LYS A 652 -9.95 13.30 -27.99
N HIS A 653 -9.53 14.56 -28.06
CA HIS A 653 -8.95 15.20 -29.23
C HIS A 653 -7.55 15.74 -28.90
N ALA A 654 -6.67 14.88 -28.38
CA ALA A 654 -5.29 15.24 -28.15
C ALA A 654 -4.58 15.49 -29.49
N THR A 655 -3.96 16.65 -29.62
CA THR A 655 -3.11 17.02 -30.76
C THR A 655 -1.72 17.38 -30.26
N ILE A 656 -0.70 17.17 -31.09
CA ILE A 656 0.68 17.46 -30.71
C ILE A 656 1.22 18.50 -31.68
N LYS A 657 1.69 19.62 -31.13
CA LYS A 657 2.24 20.73 -31.92
C LYS A 657 3.65 21.04 -31.44
N ARG A 658 4.49 21.52 -32.36
CA ARG A 658 5.80 22.04 -32.00
C ARG A 658 5.62 23.28 -31.13
N ALA A 659 6.38 23.38 -30.06
CA ALA A 659 6.26 24.45 -29.08
C ALA A 659 7.61 25.12 -28.82
N ARG A 660 7.57 26.36 -28.35
CA ARG A 660 8.73 27.08 -27.82
C ARG A 660 8.76 27.01 -26.30
N LYS A 661 9.93 27.21 -25.71
CA LYS A 661 10.13 27.21 -24.24
C LYS A 661 9.18 28.21 -23.55
N GLU A 662 8.97 29.37 -24.16
CA GLU A 662 8.07 30.45 -23.70
C GLU A 662 6.58 30.07 -23.71
N GLU A 663 6.17 29.06 -24.48
CA GLU A 663 4.76 28.63 -24.60
C GLU A 663 4.39 27.52 -23.59
N ILE A 664 5.39 27.03 -22.87
CA ILE A 664 5.30 25.90 -21.93
C ILE A 664 5.56 26.36 -20.49
N LEU A 665 6.49 27.29 -20.30
CA LEU A 665 6.88 27.84 -19.00
C LEU A 665 5.99 28.98 -18.52
#